data_AF-A0A7K2CEM8-F1
#
_entry.id   AF-A0A7K2CEM8-F1
#
_cell.length_a   1.000
_cell.length_b   1.000
_cell.length_c   1.000
_cell.angle_alpha   90.00
_cell.angle_beta   90.00
_cell.angle_gamma   90.00
#
_symmetry.space_group_name_H-M   'P 1'
#
loop_
_entity.id
_entity.type
_entity.pdbx_description
1 polymer ?
#
loop_
_entity_poly.entity_id
_entity_poly.type
_entity_poly.pdbx_seq_one_letter_code
_entity_poly.pdbx_strand_id
1 'polypeptide(L)'
;MKIYKSFALLKLGFILTIHFCIGRVLAQNVPKVVPHVVVVQFEAGVDFHGKTATTGLQVFDRKAAAYGVHSIERLYPFLDHAEPTPTTLDNLMALRRTYYVRFRADVIPEWVSRDLSLAPGIVYAEPVPVNRTIGHVRWENIKPNDPRLSDQTELQALNLPEAWDVVKGSDGTPKVVIAVVDGGGEWRHEDLRANVWTNEDEIPNNGIDDDGNGHIDDVHGVNFSKRNDNDPTGSRNTPRNLMHGTAVAGAASAVTNNNVGVAGAAWNAEIMHINVGCRKLLDGGVCYGYEGILYAAMNGADIINVSWTSQVASSQDVIHYDQTLNLATDMGALIVAGAGNENYSIDVFRDYPSRHPRVLSVGATQKNSRRKAGFSNYGKLVNVFAPGVGIVTTGPNNGYISINGTSFSSPLIAGVAALVKTRFPDMSPDELREHVRLASENVDAENPGFAGQLGRGFVNALAAVQMPTMPAVRVNKWLWKDHDGDRMIHPGDRVTITMTVVNHLADANQLRVELIGASPYSFVQWTKSEVNIGHLASGESIEVFFEFTVASNAPANQQVRFFAQVRDGAFEDVTDMVSLRVNRRLDLIHQGLSAFYISTGGDNWIENDNWDVAAVPTEEELGNWFGVLVSEGSLIQLSMEKNNLRGTLPSELENLQNLRILRLSKNAGLSGPIPPELGSLQQLQNLELSNNSHSGSIPPELGNLQQLQTLVLSDQSDSGPIPPELGNLQQLRKLTLYNNSHSGSIPSELGNLKQLQTLSLPNNSLSGLIPSELGGLEQLRTLSLPQNSLSGPIPPELGNLEQLQELYLWSNSLSGPIPSELGNLGQLQHLDLAYNSLSGPIPPGLGKLSRLIWLDLRSNRFTGRLPRSLMQLDSLDGLLFDGQNLCAPADDEFQMWLKNIPNTLGSTCTGTALHFTSEFSDQSFPHRIPITPLILPEAQGGISPVTYTLNPALPDGLVYDSSTRTISGTPTMVTLSPISYTFMAIDASGATDGLVFTIEVFSPVASEQEELPESFTVQGNYPNPFRESTRLVVDLPWPATLNVEVFDVMGRRVLSPPPVDLVAGWSQNILLEGSALPSGLYVYRIQAESSVGIRRLAGRFLRVR
;
A
#
# COMPACT_ATOMS: atom_id res chain seq x y z
N MET A 1 77.43 99.57 -26.65
CA MET A 1 76.60 99.12 -27.80
C MET A 1 76.92 97.65 -28.01
N LYS A 2 76.10 96.75 -27.47
CA LYS A 2 74.86 96.26 -28.06
C LYS A 2 75.11 95.32 -29.24
N ILE A 3 74.86 94.05 -28.94
CA ILE A 3 74.26 93.02 -29.79
C ILE A 3 75.12 92.65 -31.00
N TYR A 4 75.67 91.44 -31.00
CA TYR A 4 75.19 90.37 -31.88
C TYR A 4 76.17 89.20 -31.88
N LYS A 5 75.60 87.99 -31.80
CA LYS A 5 76.12 86.75 -32.40
C LYS A 5 77.46 86.25 -31.88
N SER A 6 77.40 85.49 -30.80
CA SER A 6 78.24 84.31 -30.59
C SER A 6 77.43 83.37 -29.68
N PHE A 7 76.98 82.24 -30.21
CA PHE A 7 77.64 80.94 -30.12
C PHE A 7 77.58 80.33 -28.71
N ALA A 8 76.84 79.21 -28.63
CA ALA A 8 77.01 78.08 -27.72
C ALA A 8 77.01 78.35 -26.20
N LEU A 9 75.80 78.51 -25.61
CA LEU A 9 75.41 77.92 -24.29
C LEU A 9 73.98 78.28 -23.82
N LEU A 10 73.10 78.83 -24.66
CA LEU A 10 71.69 79.12 -24.32
C LEU A 10 70.67 78.25 -25.09
N LYS A 11 70.96 76.95 -25.18
CA LYS A 11 70.02 75.91 -25.62
C LYS A 11 70.14 74.71 -24.70
N LEU A 12 69.63 74.81 -23.47
CA LEU A 12 69.31 73.63 -22.64
C LEU A 12 68.45 73.91 -21.37
N GLY A 13 68.11 75.17 -21.04
CA GLY A 13 67.48 75.49 -19.72
C GLY A 13 66.13 76.20 -19.71
N PHE A 14 65.48 76.48 -20.85
CA PHE A 14 64.24 77.28 -20.86
C PHE A 14 63.14 76.79 -21.83
N ILE A 15 63.26 75.56 -22.35
CA ILE A 15 62.14 74.80 -22.97
C ILE A 15 61.78 73.66 -22.00
N LEU A 16 61.57 73.99 -20.73
CA LEU A 16 61.11 73.05 -19.70
C LEU A 16 60.00 73.62 -18.81
N THR A 17 59.40 74.74 -19.20
CA THR A 17 58.23 75.28 -18.50
C THR A 17 57.40 76.06 -19.51
N ILE A 18 56.09 75.79 -19.58
CA ILE A 18 55.12 76.35 -20.54
C ILE A 18 55.04 75.60 -21.90
N HIS A 19 55.27 74.28 -21.87
CA HIS A 19 54.51 73.33 -22.71
C HIS A 19 53.22 72.86 -21.99
N PHE A 20 52.82 73.58 -20.94
CA PHE A 20 51.71 73.27 -20.04
C PHE A 20 50.34 73.79 -20.53
N CYS A 21 50.19 74.12 -21.82
CA CYS A 21 48.96 74.73 -22.35
C CYS A 21 48.51 74.29 -23.76
N ILE A 22 48.99 73.17 -24.32
CA ILE A 22 48.36 72.59 -25.53
C ILE A 22 48.23 71.08 -25.32
N GLY A 23 47.04 70.66 -24.91
CA GLY A 23 46.71 69.26 -24.63
C GLY A 23 45.30 69.04 -24.07
N ARG A 24 44.46 70.08 -24.04
CA ARG A 24 43.01 69.88 -24.10
C ARG A 24 42.65 69.79 -25.58
N VAL A 25 41.94 68.73 -25.94
CA VAL A 25 41.55 68.26 -27.29
C VAL A 25 42.59 67.29 -27.92
N LEU A 26 42.26 65.99 -27.88
CA LEU A 26 42.90 64.81 -28.49
C LEU A 26 44.05 64.10 -27.73
N ALA A 27 43.73 63.30 -26.70
CA ALA A 27 44.38 62.02 -26.36
C ALA A 27 43.78 61.41 -25.07
N GLN A 28 42.48 61.11 -25.09
CA GLN A 28 41.93 60.06 -24.23
C GLN A 28 41.67 58.87 -25.14
N ASN A 29 42.20 57.69 -24.76
CA ASN A 29 42.11 56.38 -25.45
C ASN A 29 43.29 55.96 -26.34
N VAL A 30 44.51 55.99 -25.79
CA VAL A 30 45.56 55.03 -26.24
C VAL A 30 45.65 53.92 -25.17
N PRO A 31 45.44 52.64 -25.51
CA PRO A 31 45.61 51.53 -24.56
C PRO A 31 47.02 51.55 -23.97
N LYS A 32 47.16 51.38 -22.64
CA LYS A 32 48.49 51.11 -22.06
C LYS A 32 48.93 49.75 -22.60
N VAL A 33 50.20 49.59 -22.98
CA VAL A 33 50.74 48.30 -23.48
C VAL A 33 51.93 47.86 -22.62
N VAL A 34 52.16 46.55 -22.54
CA VAL A 34 53.23 45.95 -21.73
C VAL A 34 54.57 46.36 -22.36
N PRO A 35 55.50 46.97 -21.60
CA PRO A 35 56.78 47.39 -22.16
C PRO A 35 57.59 46.21 -22.69
N HIS A 36 58.27 46.43 -23.82
CA HIS A 36 59.32 45.56 -24.38
C HIS A 36 58.88 44.17 -24.87
N VAL A 37 57.58 43.98 -25.10
CA VAL A 37 57.02 42.74 -25.64
C VAL A 37 55.93 43.04 -26.67
N VAL A 38 55.92 42.27 -27.75
CA VAL A 38 54.84 42.21 -28.73
C VAL A 38 54.42 40.76 -28.92
N VAL A 39 53.16 40.54 -29.29
CA VAL A 39 52.68 39.25 -29.78
C VAL A 39 52.82 39.24 -31.29
N VAL A 40 53.36 38.15 -31.83
CA VAL A 40 53.56 37.96 -33.27
C VAL A 40 53.03 36.59 -33.66
N GLN A 41 52.15 36.54 -34.66
CA GLN A 41 51.75 35.31 -35.32
C GLN A 41 52.46 35.18 -36.67
N PHE A 42 53.09 34.03 -36.92
CA PHE A 42 53.82 33.76 -38.16
C PHE A 42 52.98 32.96 -39.16
N GLU A 43 53.33 33.09 -40.45
CA GLU A 43 52.73 32.31 -41.53
C GLU A 43 53.10 30.81 -41.44
N ALA A 44 52.40 29.96 -42.20
CA ALA A 44 52.64 28.53 -42.22
C ALA A 44 54.07 28.16 -42.66
N GLY A 45 54.69 27.19 -41.98
CA GLY A 45 56.04 26.69 -42.31
C GLY A 45 57.19 27.34 -41.52
N VAL A 46 56.89 28.25 -40.59
CA VAL A 46 57.85 28.88 -39.70
C VAL A 46 57.62 28.32 -38.28
N ASP A 47 58.52 27.44 -37.82
CA ASP A 47 58.40 26.79 -36.51
C ASP A 47 59.70 26.95 -35.69
N PHE A 48 59.55 27.27 -34.41
CA PHE A 48 60.67 27.56 -33.50
C PHE A 48 60.83 26.48 -32.45
N HIS A 49 62.03 25.91 -32.39
CA HIS A 49 62.43 24.97 -31.35
C HIS A 49 63.48 25.63 -30.43
N GLY A 50 63.02 26.21 -29.32
CA GLY A 50 63.87 26.72 -28.24
C GLY A 50 63.98 28.26 -28.14
N LYS A 51 64.67 28.74 -27.09
CA LYS A 51 64.82 30.17 -26.74
C LYS A 51 65.90 30.88 -27.58
N THR A 52 65.92 30.70 -28.88
CA THR A 52 66.88 31.41 -29.77
C THR A 52 66.27 32.69 -30.33
N ALA A 53 67.06 33.76 -30.43
CA ALA A 53 66.61 35.08 -30.91
C ALA A 53 66.52 35.21 -32.45
N THR A 54 66.68 34.11 -33.20
CA THR A 54 66.63 34.07 -34.67
C THR A 54 65.60 33.06 -35.14
N THR A 55 64.81 33.45 -36.14
CA THR A 55 63.64 32.75 -36.68
C THR A 55 63.92 32.04 -38.01
N GLY A 56 65.04 32.31 -38.67
CA GLY A 56 65.34 31.78 -40.01
C GLY A 56 64.71 32.60 -41.14
N LEU A 57 63.81 33.55 -40.83
CA LEU A 57 63.28 34.51 -41.78
C LEU A 57 64.22 35.74 -41.86
N GLN A 58 65.06 35.81 -42.90
CA GLN A 58 66.11 36.83 -43.01
C GLN A 58 65.65 38.29 -42.85
N VAL A 59 64.40 38.60 -43.24
CA VAL A 59 63.84 39.95 -43.15
C VAL A 59 63.35 40.24 -41.73
N PHE A 60 62.70 39.27 -41.08
CA PHE A 60 62.33 39.37 -39.67
C PHE A 60 63.57 39.43 -38.79
N ASP A 61 64.55 38.54 -38.98
CA ASP A 61 65.75 38.46 -38.14
C ASP A 61 66.59 39.74 -38.21
N ARG A 62 66.66 40.41 -39.37
CA ARG A 62 67.30 41.72 -39.50
C ARG A 62 66.58 42.80 -38.70
N LYS A 63 65.24 42.82 -38.75
CA LYS A 63 64.41 43.76 -37.98
C LYS A 63 64.46 43.46 -36.48
N ALA A 64 64.35 42.19 -36.10
CA ALA A 64 64.47 41.70 -34.73
C ALA A 64 65.83 42.04 -34.10
N ALA A 65 66.93 41.90 -34.85
CA ALA A 65 68.26 42.33 -34.41
C ALA A 65 68.34 43.86 -34.20
N ALA A 66 67.72 44.66 -35.07
CA ALA A 66 67.67 46.12 -34.92
C ALA A 66 66.91 46.57 -33.66
N TYR A 67 65.94 45.77 -33.20
CA TYR A 67 65.20 45.97 -31.96
C TYR A 67 65.81 45.27 -30.75
N GLY A 68 66.92 44.54 -30.87
CA GLY A 68 67.52 43.82 -29.75
C GLY A 68 66.59 42.75 -29.16
N VAL A 69 65.89 42.00 -30.03
CA VAL A 69 65.12 40.82 -29.63
C VAL A 69 66.04 39.81 -28.96
N HIS A 70 65.65 39.34 -27.78
CA HIS A 70 66.46 38.42 -26.97
C HIS A 70 65.67 37.20 -26.49
N SER A 71 64.34 37.19 -26.67
CA SER A 71 63.51 36.01 -26.38
C SER A 71 62.32 35.95 -27.34
N ILE A 72 62.07 34.75 -27.86
CA ILE A 72 60.89 34.39 -28.63
C ILE A 72 60.30 33.14 -27.98
N GLU A 73 59.08 33.24 -27.45
CA GLU A 73 58.42 32.20 -26.64
C GLU A 73 57.01 31.94 -27.17
N ARG A 74 56.57 30.67 -27.26
CA ARG A 74 55.19 30.36 -27.68
C ARG A 74 54.19 31.02 -26.73
N LEU A 75 53.14 31.60 -27.29
CA LEU A 75 52.05 32.17 -26.51
C LEU A 75 51.21 31.08 -25.84
N TYR A 76 51.02 29.95 -26.53
CA TYR A 76 50.21 28.80 -26.07
C TYR A 76 50.97 27.46 -26.17
N PRO A 77 52.04 27.26 -25.39
CA PRO A 77 52.90 26.06 -25.51
C PRO A 77 52.19 24.74 -25.18
N PHE A 78 51.09 24.78 -24.42
CA PHE A 78 50.30 23.59 -24.08
C PHE A 78 49.52 23.01 -25.28
N LEU A 79 49.32 23.80 -26.34
CA LEU A 79 48.57 23.35 -27.52
C LEU A 79 49.36 22.36 -28.39
N ASP A 80 50.66 22.15 -28.16
CA ASP A 80 51.50 21.22 -28.97
C ASP A 80 51.09 19.74 -28.81
N HIS A 81 50.37 19.38 -27.74
CA HIS A 81 49.88 18.02 -27.48
C HIS A 81 48.43 17.77 -27.94
N ALA A 82 47.72 18.80 -28.40
CA ALA A 82 46.34 18.67 -28.88
C ALA A 82 46.29 18.06 -30.29
N GLU A 83 45.55 16.97 -30.52
CA GLU A 83 45.40 16.44 -31.88
C GLU A 83 44.36 17.25 -32.69
N PRO A 84 44.71 17.76 -33.89
CA PRO A 84 43.76 18.50 -34.70
C PRO A 84 42.70 17.59 -35.32
N THR A 85 41.43 18.04 -35.29
CA THR A 85 40.36 17.48 -36.11
C THR A 85 40.16 18.32 -37.37
N PRO A 86 39.51 17.83 -38.45
CA PRO A 86 39.33 18.59 -39.69
C PRO A 86 38.66 19.96 -39.53
N THR A 87 37.79 20.14 -38.52
CA THR A 87 37.08 21.39 -38.24
C THR A 87 37.88 22.36 -37.36
N THR A 88 38.84 21.87 -36.59
CA THR A 88 39.67 22.70 -35.69
C THR A 88 41.09 22.93 -36.20
N LEU A 89 41.48 22.24 -37.28
CA LEU A 89 42.84 22.23 -37.83
C LEU A 89 43.38 23.64 -38.10
N ASP A 90 42.64 24.49 -38.81
CA ASP A 90 43.13 25.81 -39.23
C ASP A 90 43.34 26.75 -38.03
N ASN A 91 42.38 26.78 -37.09
CA ASN A 91 42.47 27.61 -35.89
C ASN A 91 43.54 27.10 -34.91
N LEU A 92 43.65 25.78 -34.72
CA LEU A 92 44.67 25.19 -33.86
C LEU A 92 46.09 25.43 -34.41
N MET A 93 46.27 25.26 -35.73
CA MET A 93 47.55 25.54 -36.38
C MET A 93 47.90 27.03 -36.39
N ALA A 94 46.91 27.93 -36.48
CA ALA A 94 47.14 29.37 -36.33
C ALA A 94 47.61 29.74 -34.90
N LEU A 95 46.94 29.23 -33.86
CA LEU A 95 47.29 29.51 -32.47
C LEU A 95 48.68 28.96 -32.08
N ARG A 96 49.05 27.78 -32.59
CA ARG A 96 50.40 27.19 -32.39
C ARG A 96 51.54 28.05 -32.94
N ARG A 97 51.27 28.91 -33.92
CA ARG A 97 52.25 29.82 -34.55
C ARG A 97 52.27 31.23 -33.96
N THR A 98 51.72 31.41 -32.75
CA THR A 98 51.66 32.71 -32.08
C THR A 98 52.66 32.77 -30.93
N TYR A 99 53.49 33.82 -30.88
CA TYR A 99 54.65 33.94 -29.99
C TYR A 99 54.73 35.31 -29.32
N TYR A 100 55.23 35.35 -28.09
CA TYR A 100 55.78 36.55 -27.47
C TYR A 100 57.18 36.82 -28.01
N VAL A 101 57.41 38.03 -28.49
CA VAL A 101 58.73 38.52 -28.93
C VAL A 101 59.17 39.63 -27.99
N ARG A 102 60.21 39.36 -27.19
CA ARG A 102 60.77 40.30 -26.20
C ARG A 102 62.02 40.96 -26.74
N PHE A 103 62.10 42.28 -26.60
CA PHE A 103 63.15 43.12 -27.17
C PHE A 103 63.71 44.11 -26.15
N ARG A 104 64.72 44.90 -26.53
CA ARG A 104 65.45 45.76 -25.57
C ARG A 104 64.56 46.86 -24.96
N ALA A 105 64.93 47.29 -23.76
CA ALA A 105 64.12 48.17 -22.93
C ALA A 105 63.95 49.61 -23.46
N ASP A 106 64.77 50.07 -24.40
CA ASP A 106 64.70 51.42 -24.97
C ASP A 106 63.76 51.53 -26.18
N VAL A 107 63.12 50.43 -26.60
CA VAL A 107 62.29 50.38 -27.81
C VAL A 107 60.80 50.37 -27.48
N ILE A 108 60.01 51.11 -28.26
CA ILE A 108 58.57 51.31 -28.08
C ILE A 108 57.78 50.17 -28.77
N PRO A 109 56.96 49.38 -28.05
CA PRO A 109 56.22 48.24 -28.60
C PRO A 109 55.31 48.53 -29.79
N GLU A 110 54.71 49.71 -29.83
CA GLU A 110 53.82 50.16 -30.91
C GLU A 110 54.57 50.39 -32.22
N TRP A 111 55.84 50.79 -32.16
CA TRP A 111 56.67 50.92 -33.35
C TRP A 111 57.15 49.56 -33.86
N VAL A 112 57.49 48.66 -32.94
CA VAL A 112 57.92 47.30 -33.27
C VAL A 112 56.77 46.51 -33.90
N SER A 113 55.60 46.50 -33.27
CA SER A 113 54.40 45.82 -33.79
C SER A 113 53.99 46.32 -35.17
N ARG A 114 54.04 47.64 -35.41
CA ARG A 114 53.74 48.23 -36.73
C ARG A 114 54.78 47.86 -37.78
N ASP A 115 56.08 47.86 -37.44
CA ASP A 115 57.15 47.54 -38.39
C ASP A 115 57.26 46.02 -38.68
N LEU A 116 56.93 45.19 -37.70
CA LEU A 116 56.89 43.72 -37.83
C LEU A 116 55.63 43.24 -38.56
N SER A 117 54.46 43.86 -38.34
CA SER A 117 53.23 43.54 -39.08
C SER A 117 53.34 43.75 -40.60
N LEU A 118 54.32 44.55 -41.05
CA LEU A 118 54.60 44.80 -42.45
C LEU A 118 55.70 43.89 -43.03
N ALA A 119 56.30 43.01 -42.21
CA ALA A 119 57.36 42.12 -42.65
C ALA A 119 56.77 40.85 -43.33
N PRO A 120 57.33 40.40 -44.47
CA PRO A 120 56.91 39.15 -45.10
C PRO A 120 57.09 37.95 -44.16
N GLY A 121 56.08 37.08 -44.07
CA GLY A 121 56.07 35.90 -43.19
C GLY A 121 55.43 36.12 -41.82
N ILE A 122 54.88 37.32 -41.55
CA ILE A 122 54.10 37.63 -40.35
C ILE A 122 52.64 37.83 -40.71
N VAL A 123 51.74 37.13 -40.01
CA VAL A 123 50.29 37.28 -40.14
C VAL A 123 49.82 38.55 -39.42
N TYR A 124 50.27 38.75 -38.19
CA TYR A 124 50.12 40.02 -37.47
C TYR A 124 51.18 40.16 -36.36
N ALA A 125 51.46 41.40 -35.99
CA ALA A 125 52.22 41.74 -34.79
C ALA A 125 51.54 42.88 -34.04
N GLU A 126 51.25 42.70 -32.76
CA GLU A 126 50.55 43.68 -31.95
C GLU A 126 51.22 43.89 -30.59
N PRO A 127 51.18 45.12 -30.03
CA PRO A 127 51.64 45.33 -28.68
C PRO A 127 50.68 44.70 -27.68
N VAL A 128 51.22 44.07 -26.64
CA VAL A 128 50.39 43.41 -25.63
C VAL A 128 49.66 44.46 -24.80
N PRO A 129 48.33 44.52 -24.78
CA PRO A 129 47.61 45.49 -23.97
C PRO A 129 47.83 45.25 -22.47
N VAL A 130 48.01 46.32 -21.71
CA VAL A 130 47.89 46.34 -20.25
C VAL A 130 46.41 46.42 -19.94
N ASN A 131 45.83 45.29 -19.60
CA ASN A 131 44.49 45.25 -19.03
C ASN A 131 44.52 46.01 -17.70
N ARG A 132 43.81 47.15 -17.63
CA ARG A 132 43.50 47.77 -16.34
C ARG A 132 42.27 47.09 -15.77
N THR A 133 42.32 46.77 -14.49
CA THR A 133 41.11 46.64 -13.69
C THR A 133 40.31 47.94 -13.79
N ILE A 134 39.06 47.83 -14.26
CA ILE A 134 38.02 48.82 -13.97
C ILE A 134 37.94 48.87 -12.44
N GLY A 135 37.88 50.10 -11.91
CA GLY A 135 38.25 50.40 -10.53
C GLY A 135 37.72 49.43 -9.50
N HIS A 136 38.64 48.85 -8.72
CA HIS A 136 38.43 48.91 -7.28
C HIS A 136 38.32 50.40 -6.92
N VAL A 137 37.09 50.90 -6.86
CA VAL A 137 36.76 51.68 -5.68
C VAL A 137 37.17 50.75 -4.54
N ARG A 138 38.21 51.12 -3.77
CA ARG A 138 38.18 50.71 -2.37
C ARG A 138 36.87 51.29 -1.91
N TRP A 139 35.83 50.47 -1.80
CA TRP A 139 34.67 50.85 -1.04
C TRP A 139 35.26 51.09 0.35
N GLU A 140 35.52 52.35 0.66
CA GLU A 140 35.73 52.78 2.03
C GLU A 140 34.48 52.32 2.74
N ASN A 141 34.49 51.13 3.36
CA ASN A 141 33.43 50.57 4.21
C ASN A 141 32.12 51.36 4.09
N ILE A 142 31.45 51.31 2.92
CA ILE A 142 30.17 52.01 2.77
C ILE A 142 29.21 51.08 3.47
N LYS A 143 29.15 51.22 4.79
CA LYS A 143 27.98 50.82 5.55
C LYS A 143 26.84 51.61 4.91
N PRO A 144 25.82 50.93 4.35
CA PRO A 144 24.64 51.62 3.86
C PRO A 144 24.18 52.65 4.91
N ASN A 145 23.88 53.85 4.45
CA ASN A 145 23.52 54.97 5.32
C ASN A 145 22.05 54.93 5.79
N ASP A 146 21.35 53.84 5.50
CA ASP A 146 19.98 53.52 5.87
C ASP A 146 19.83 53.55 7.41
N PRO A 147 18.97 54.43 7.97
CA PRO A 147 18.89 54.69 9.41
C PRO A 147 18.56 53.47 10.28
N ARG A 148 17.92 52.43 9.72
CA ARG A 148 17.53 51.20 10.44
C ARG A 148 18.46 50.02 10.16
N LEU A 149 19.56 50.20 9.43
CA LEU A 149 20.50 49.11 9.14
C LEU A 149 21.01 48.41 10.42
N SER A 150 21.17 49.13 11.53
CA SER A 150 21.58 48.55 12.82
C SER A 150 20.57 47.58 13.41
N ASP A 151 19.30 47.70 13.03
CA ASP A 151 18.21 46.83 13.47
C ASP A 151 18.13 45.55 12.62
N GLN A 152 18.80 45.52 11.46
CA GLN A 152 18.79 44.43 10.48
C GLN A 152 19.96 43.44 10.68
N THR A 153 20.09 42.89 11.89
CA THR A 153 21.16 41.91 12.20
C THR A 153 21.08 40.63 11.36
N GLU A 154 19.92 40.33 10.78
CA GLU A 154 19.69 39.26 9.82
C GLU A 154 20.57 39.38 8.57
N LEU A 155 20.87 40.59 8.09
CA LEU A 155 21.71 40.80 6.91
C LEU A 155 23.17 40.45 7.22
N GLN A 156 23.63 40.79 8.43
CA GLN A 156 24.94 40.39 8.91
C GLN A 156 25.03 38.87 9.12
N ALA A 157 23.98 38.25 9.63
CA ALA A 157 23.94 36.80 9.83
C ALA A 157 24.09 36.00 8.52
N LEU A 158 23.65 36.58 7.39
CA LEU A 158 23.79 36.04 6.04
C LEU A 158 25.11 36.42 5.34
N ASN A 159 25.98 37.23 5.97
CA ASN A 159 27.19 37.79 5.34
C ASN A 159 26.90 38.65 4.10
N LEU A 160 25.76 39.34 4.07
CA LEU A 160 25.38 40.22 2.96
C LEU A 160 26.29 41.45 2.83
N PRO A 161 26.71 42.15 3.90
CA PRO A 161 27.64 43.27 3.77
C PRO A 161 28.93 42.90 3.04
N GLU A 162 29.50 41.74 3.35
CA GLU A 162 30.70 41.23 2.68
C GLU A 162 30.40 40.79 1.24
N ALA A 163 29.22 40.20 0.98
CA ALA A 163 28.80 39.84 -0.37
C ALA A 163 28.62 41.07 -1.26
N TRP A 164 28.07 42.16 -0.72
CA TRP A 164 27.95 43.42 -1.43
C TRP A 164 29.32 43.95 -1.83
N ASP A 165 30.34 43.85 -0.98
CA ASP A 165 31.69 44.28 -1.37
C ASP A 165 32.29 43.51 -2.56
N VAL A 166 31.76 42.32 -2.86
CA VAL A 166 32.09 41.54 -4.07
C VAL A 166 31.24 41.97 -5.27
N VAL A 167 29.93 42.11 -5.08
CA VAL A 167 28.98 42.46 -6.15
C VAL A 167 27.81 43.29 -5.62
N LYS A 168 27.56 44.44 -6.25
CA LYS A 168 26.44 45.36 -5.93
C LYS A 168 25.53 45.64 -7.14
N GLY A 169 26.02 45.40 -8.36
CA GLY A 169 25.54 46.07 -9.57
C GLY A 169 26.08 47.50 -9.65
N SER A 170 26.47 47.95 -10.84
CA SER A 170 26.91 49.33 -11.10
C SER A 170 25.94 50.03 -12.07
N ASP A 171 26.02 51.36 -12.17
CA ASP A 171 25.31 52.10 -13.22
C ASP A 171 25.67 51.52 -14.60
N GLY A 172 24.67 50.94 -15.28
CA GLY A 172 24.81 50.31 -16.60
C GLY A 172 24.85 48.78 -16.64
N THR A 173 24.93 48.07 -15.50
CA THR A 173 24.58 46.63 -15.47
C THR A 173 23.06 46.47 -15.48
N PRO A 174 22.49 45.59 -16.33
CA PRO A 174 21.06 45.26 -16.28
C PRO A 174 20.69 44.85 -14.86
N LYS A 175 19.62 45.43 -14.33
CA LYS A 175 19.14 45.08 -12.99
C LYS A 175 18.43 43.73 -13.07
N VAL A 176 18.66 42.90 -12.07
CA VAL A 176 17.92 41.65 -11.89
C VAL A 176 16.50 42.00 -11.46
N VAL A 177 15.50 41.39 -12.09
CA VAL A 177 14.09 41.61 -11.74
C VAL A 177 13.63 40.52 -10.76
N ILE A 178 13.21 40.95 -9.56
CA ILE A 178 12.60 40.09 -8.53
C ILE A 178 11.09 40.34 -8.52
N ALA A 179 10.32 39.38 -9.02
CA ALA A 179 8.87 39.40 -8.88
C ALA A 179 8.43 38.98 -7.48
N VAL A 180 7.56 39.77 -6.87
CA VAL A 180 6.93 39.49 -5.57
C VAL A 180 5.49 39.08 -5.84
N VAL A 181 5.27 37.76 -5.90
CA VAL A 181 3.95 37.15 -6.12
C VAL A 181 3.27 36.95 -4.77
N ASP A 182 2.53 37.96 -4.33
CA ASP A 182 1.94 38.05 -2.98
C ASP A 182 0.53 38.68 -3.01
N GLY A 183 -0.07 39.00 -1.87
CA GLY A 183 -1.38 39.67 -1.79
C GLY A 183 -1.40 41.14 -2.24
N GLY A 184 -0.37 41.60 -2.94
CA GLY A 184 -0.12 42.99 -3.33
C GLY A 184 0.68 43.78 -2.29
N GLY A 185 1.37 44.84 -2.73
CA GLY A 185 2.25 45.64 -1.88
C GLY A 185 2.20 47.12 -2.21
N GLU A 186 2.66 47.97 -1.30
CA GLU A 186 2.74 49.42 -1.49
C GLU A 186 3.98 49.77 -2.31
N TRP A 187 3.94 49.56 -3.62
CA TRP A 187 5.08 49.81 -4.51
C TRP A 187 5.55 51.28 -4.48
N ARG A 188 4.65 52.22 -4.16
CA ARG A 188 4.95 53.66 -4.00
C ARG A 188 5.66 54.01 -2.68
N HIS A 189 5.97 53.02 -1.85
CA HIS A 189 6.70 53.23 -0.60
C HIS A 189 8.01 53.99 -0.87
N GLU A 190 8.34 54.97 -0.03
CA GLU A 190 9.50 55.86 -0.24
C GLU A 190 10.80 55.09 -0.46
N ASP A 191 10.94 53.99 0.28
CA ASP A 191 12.08 53.08 0.28
C ASP A 191 12.03 51.95 -0.76
N LEU A 192 10.97 51.88 -1.58
CA LEU A 192 10.80 50.87 -2.64
C LEU A 192 10.76 51.51 -4.03
N ARG A 193 10.10 52.67 -4.17
CA ARG A 193 9.73 53.29 -5.46
C ARG A 193 10.86 53.45 -6.49
N ALA A 194 12.12 53.57 -6.06
CA ALA A 194 13.27 53.71 -6.96
C ALA A 194 13.78 52.36 -7.52
N ASN A 195 13.37 51.26 -6.88
CA ASN A 195 13.62 49.89 -7.30
C ASN A 195 12.36 49.24 -7.87
N VAL A 196 11.27 49.96 -8.14
CA VAL A 196 10.08 49.33 -8.74
C VAL A 196 10.32 49.08 -10.22
N TRP A 197 10.07 47.84 -10.65
CA TRP A 197 10.09 47.44 -12.05
C TRP A 197 9.04 48.21 -12.83
N THR A 198 9.36 48.53 -14.08
CA THR A 198 8.44 49.20 -15.00
C THR A 198 8.33 48.39 -16.27
N ASN A 199 7.11 48.07 -16.70
CA ASN A 199 6.85 47.53 -18.02
C ASN A 199 7.13 48.64 -19.05
N GLU A 200 8.27 48.58 -19.74
CA GLU A 200 8.67 49.59 -20.72
C GLU A 200 7.83 49.51 -22.01
N ASP A 201 7.16 48.37 -22.24
CA ASP A 201 6.32 48.15 -23.41
C ASP A 201 4.88 48.69 -23.22
N GLU A 202 4.52 49.15 -22.01
CA GLU A 202 3.21 49.76 -21.69
C GLU A 202 3.25 51.30 -21.70
N ILE A 203 2.23 51.92 -22.28
CA ILE A 203 2.03 53.38 -22.21
C ILE A 203 1.09 53.70 -21.04
N PRO A 204 1.55 54.41 -19.99
CA PRO A 204 0.75 54.56 -18.78
C PRO A 204 -0.60 55.28 -18.96
N ASN A 205 -1.68 54.63 -18.51
CA ASN A 205 -3.05 55.15 -18.42
C ASN A 205 -3.69 55.47 -19.78
N ASN A 206 -3.37 54.73 -20.83
CA ASN A 206 -4.01 54.87 -22.14
C ASN A 206 -5.22 53.93 -22.30
N GLY A 207 -5.42 52.97 -21.38
CA GLY A 207 -6.51 52.00 -21.41
C GLY A 207 -6.36 50.92 -22.48
N ILE A 208 -5.15 50.70 -23.00
CA ILE A 208 -4.77 49.73 -24.02
C ILE A 208 -3.74 48.76 -23.40
N ASP A 209 -3.77 47.52 -23.86
CA ASP A 209 -2.72 46.52 -23.60
C ASP A 209 -1.71 46.67 -24.75
N ASP A 210 -0.67 47.48 -24.53
CA ASP A 210 0.24 47.91 -25.60
C ASP A 210 1.23 46.80 -26.01
N ASP A 211 1.58 45.92 -25.07
CA ASP A 211 2.51 44.80 -25.27
C ASP A 211 1.80 43.49 -25.70
N GLY A 212 0.47 43.44 -25.60
CA GLY A 212 -0.36 42.31 -25.98
C GLY A 212 -0.28 41.14 -25.00
N ASN A 213 0.14 41.38 -23.76
CA ASN A 213 0.32 40.36 -22.73
C ASN A 213 -1.00 39.90 -22.08
N GLY A 214 -2.12 40.59 -22.38
CA GLY A 214 -3.46 40.31 -21.88
C GLY A 214 -3.89 41.18 -20.69
N HIS A 215 -3.04 42.10 -20.24
CA HIS A 215 -3.26 43.02 -19.14
C HIS A 215 -3.12 44.47 -19.64
N ILE A 216 -3.97 45.40 -19.16
CA ILE A 216 -4.08 46.77 -19.68
C ILE A 216 -3.41 47.75 -18.70
N ASP A 217 -2.47 48.59 -19.10
CA ASP A 217 -1.82 49.53 -18.19
C ASP A 217 -1.13 48.84 -16.99
N ASP A 218 -0.50 47.67 -17.18
CA ASP A 218 0.17 46.90 -16.12
C ASP A 218 1.61 47.38 -15.81
N VAL A 219 1.78 48.70 -15.86
CA VAL A 219 3.05 49.45 -15.84
C VAL A 219 4.00 49.06 -14.71
N HIS A 220 3.49 48.71 -13.52
CA HIS A 220 4.33 48.36 -12.35
C HIS A 220 4.05 46.94 -11.84
N GLY A 221 3.39 46.13 -12.67
CA GLY A 221 2.86 44.81 -12.38
C GLY A 221 1.33 44.79 -12.37
N VAL A 222 0.75 43.68 -11.90
CA VAL A 222 -0.67 43.35 -12.16
C VAL A 222 -1.45 43.02 -10.88
N ASN A 223 -2.78 43.17 -10.93
CA ASN A 223 -3.69 42.82 -9.83
C ASN A 223 -4.80 41.84 -10.23
N PHE A 224 -4.52 40.55 -10.08
CA PHE A 224 -5.47 39.48 -10.34
C PHE A 224 -6.68 39.50 -9.39
N SER A 225 -6.55 40.07 -8.19
CA SER A 225 -7.65 40.18 -7.21
C SER A 225 -8.82 41.05 -7.70
N LYS A 226 -8.60 41.89 -8.72
CA LYS A 226 -9.57 42.83 -9.25
C LYS A 226 -9.52 42.83 -10.78
N ARG A 227 -10.60 42.33 -11.41
CA ARG A 227 -10.75 42.39 -12.87
C ARG A 227 -10.58 43.83 -13.39
N ASN A 228 -9.69 44.01 -14.36
CA ASN A 228 -9.39 45.25 -15.06
C ASN A 228 -8.82 46.36 -14.16
N ASP A 229 -8.17 46.00 -13.06
CA ASP A 229 -7.35 46.90 -12.24
C ASP A 229 -5.92 46.37 -12.35
N ASN A 230 -5.03 47.13 -12.96
CA ASN A 230 -3.63 46.75 -13.16
C ASN A 230 -2.69 47.58 -12.27
N ASP A 231 -3.21 48.12 -11.15
CA ASP A 231 -2.39 48.61 -10.04
C ASP A 231 -2.16 47.48 -9.03
N PRO A 232 -0.92 46.96 -8.88
CA PRO A 232 -0.61 45.86 -7.97
C PRO A 232 -0.66 46.26 -6.49
N THR A 233 -1.02 47.51 -6.20
CA THR A 233 -1.25 47.99 -4.83
C THR A 233 -2.25 47.10 -4.10
N GLY A 234 -1.84 46.60 -2.93
CA GLY A 234 -2.71 45.83 -2.04
C GLY A 234 -3.97 46.62 -1.64
N SER A 235 -5.10 45.92 -1.44
CA SER A 235 -6.33 46.61 -1.05
C SER A 235 -6.26 47.08 0.41
N ARG A 236 -6.69 48.33 0.69
CA ARG A 236 -6.90 48.80 2.08
C ARG A 236 -7.91 47.97 2.87
N ASN A 237 -8.77 47.22 2.18
CA ASN A 237 -9.73 46.31 2.79
C ASN A 237 -9.12 44.93 3.14
N THR A 238 -7.90 44.64 2.69
CA THR A 238 -7.12 43.44 3.01
C THR A 238 -5.75 43.87 3.58
N PRO A 239 -5.75 44.44 4.80
CA PRO A 239 -4.56 45.09 5.36
C PRO A 239 -3.41 44.10 5.63
N ARG A 240 -3.67 42.81 5.88
CA ARG A 240 -2.60 41.82 6.07
C ARG A 240 -1.89 41.52 4.75
N ASN A 241 -2.63 41.37 3.66
CA ASN A 241 -2.04 41.18 2.33
C ASN A 241 -1.16 42.37 1.92
N LEU A 242 -1.67 43.60 2.08
CA LEU A 242 -0.90 44.82 1.79
C LEU A 242 0.38 44.91 2.64
N MET A 243 0.28 44.64 3.95
CA MET A 243 1.43 44.62 4.85
C MET A 243 2.45 43.56 4.45
N HIS A 244 1.98 42.35 4.14
CA HIS A 244 2.81 41.21 3.82
C HIS A 244 3.61 41.43 2.53
N GLY A 245 2.95 41.76 1.42
CA GLY A 245 3.62 42.02 0.15
C GLY A 245 4.59 43.20 0.19
N THR A 246 4.27 44.27 0.95
CA THR A 246 5.19 45.40 1.17
C THR A 246 6.44 44.97 1.94
N ALA A 247 6.28 44.15 2.97
CA ALA A 247 7.38 43.67 3.80
C ALA A 247 8.29 42.66 3.08
N VAL A 248 7.70 41.81 2.24
CA VAL A 248 8.42 40.88 1.36
C VAL A 248 9.28 41.64 0.35
N ALA A 249 8.71 42.65 -0.31
CA ALA A 249 9.44 43.50 -1.25
C ALA A 249 10.63 44.23 -0.61
N GLY A 250 10.45 44.82 0.59
CA GLY A 250 11.55 45.49 1.29
C GLY A 250 12.67 44.56 1.73
N ALA A 251 12.33 43.35 2.19
CA ALA A 251 13.34 42.38 2.59
C ALA A 251 14.17 41.93 1.38
N ALA A 252 13.54 41.80 0.21
CA ALA A 252 14.22 41.45 -1.03
C ALA A 252 15.09 42.60 -1.57
N SER A 253 14.52 43.79 -1.79
CA SER A 253 15.24 44.90 -2.44
C SER A 253 14.73 46.31 -2.09
N ALA A 254 14.58 46.61 -0.79
CA ALA A 254 14.55 48.02 -0.37
C ALA A 254 15.81 48.76 -0.88
N VAL A 255 15.64 50.05 -1.20
CA VAL A 255 16.65 50.85 -1.90
C VAL A 255 17.84 51.11 -0.97
N THR A 256 18.86 50.27 -1.08
CA THR A 256 20.04 50.30 -0.21
C THR A 256 20.86 51.57 -0.42
N ASN A 257 21.32 52.19 0.68
CA ASN A 257 22.22 53.35 0.70
C ASN A 257 21.60 54.67 0.20
N ASN A 258 20.33 54.92 0.55
CA ASN A 258 19.57 56.12 0.15
C ASN A 258 19.28 57.13 1.31
N ASN A 259 19.78 56.90 2.52
CA ASN A 259 19.46 57.61 3.79
C ASN A 259 18.00 57.47 4.28
N VAL A 260 17.27 56.48 3.80
CA VAL A 260 15.89 56.19 4.17
C VAL A 260 15.84 54.79 4.77
N GLY A 261 14.96 54.60 5.76
CA GLY A 261 14.58 53.28 6.26
C GLY A 261 15.63 52.18 6.38
N VAL A 262 15.41 51.12 5.61
CA VAL A 262 16.02 49.79 5.70
C VAL A 262 16.73 49.44 4.39
N ALA A 263 17.76 48.59 4.46
CA ALA A 263 18.41 48.03 3.28
C ALA A 263 17.74 46.72 2.83
N GLY A 264 17.66 46.48 1.52
CA GLY A 264 17.25 45.20 0.94
C GLY A 264 18.39 44.20 0.88
N ALA A 265 18.09 42.90 0.80
CA ALA A 265 19.13 41.87 0.61
C ALA A 265 19.84 42.00 -0.74
N ALA A 266 19.11 42.29 -1.81
CA ALA A 266 19.66 42.70 -3.08
C ALA A 266 20.02 44.19 -3.04
N TRP A 267 21.26 44.52 -3.40
CA TRP A 267 21.74 45.90 -3.44
C TRP A 267 21.08 46.71 -4.58
N ASN A 268 20.97 46.12 -5.77
CA ASN A 268 20.47 46.78 -6.98
C ASN A 268 19.62 45.83 -7.83
N ALA A 269 18.44 45.47 -7.34
CA ALA A 269 17.44 44.70 -8.07
C ALA A 269 16.15 45.51 -8.22
N GLU A 270 15.35 45.18 -9.23
CA GLU A 270 14.02 45.73 -9.40
C GLU A 270 12.96 44.81 -8.78
N ILE A 271 11.87 45.39 -8.31
CA ILE A 271 10.74 44.70 -7.72
C ILE A 271 9.53 44.83 -8.65
N MET A 272 9.09 43.69 -9.19
CA MET A 272 7.82 43.58 -9.91
C MET A 272 6.74 43.13 -8.93
N HIS A 273 5.80 44.01 -8.59
CA HIS A 273 4.72 43.68 -7.66
C HIS A 273 3.59 42.96 -8.36
N ILE A 274 3.18 41.80 -7.86
CA ILE A 274 2.07 41.03 -8.43
C ILE A 274 1.08 40.69 -7.32
N ASN A 275 -0.15 41.18 -7.47
CA ASN A 275 -1.21 40.96 -6.49
C ASN A 275 -2.08 39.75 -6.87
N VAL A 276 -1.84 38.64 -6.18
CA VAL A 276 -2.53 37.35 -6.35
C VAL A 276 -3.53 37.03 -5.23
N GLY A 277 -3.89 38.03 -4.44
CA GLY A 277 -4.81 37.89 -3.31
C GLY A 277 -6.20 37.38 -3.70
N CYS A 278 -6.95 36.89 -2.71
CA CYS A 278 -8.35 36.55 -2.90
C CYS A 278 -9.25 37.80 -2.90
N ARG A 279 -10.21 37.87 -3.83
CA ARG A 279 -11.16 38.99 -3.91
C ARG A 279 -12.10 39.00 -2.70
N LYS A 280 -12.13 40.09 -1.91
CA LYS A 280 -13.12 40.45 -0.86
C LYS A 280 -13.48 39.39 0.22
N LEU A 281 -12.94 38.17 0.18
CA LEU A 281 -13.45 37.05 0.97
C LEU A 281 -12.48 36.57 2.06
N LEU A 282 -11.16 36.72 1.89
CA LEU A 282 -10.15 36.20 2.84
C LEU A 282 -8.86 37.07 2.87
N ASP A 283 -8.75 38.00 3.83
CA ASP A 283 -7.50 38.73 4.10
C ASP A 283 -6.43 37.78 4.66
N GLY A 284 -5.30 37.64 3.95
CA GLY A 284 -4.27 36.61 4.15
C GLY A 284 -4.29 35.46 3.14
N GLY A 285 -5.28 35.40 2.24
CA GLY A 285 -5.40 34.33 1.23
C GLY A 285 -4.83 34.69 -0.14
N VAL A 286 -4.30 33.67 -0.83
CA VAL A 286 -3.81 33.71 -2.22
C VAL A 286 -4.74 32.85 -3.09
N CYS A 287 -5.22 33.41 -4.19
CA CYS A 287 -6.17 32.73 -5.09
C CYS A 287 -5.66 32.60 -6.53
N TYR A 288 -4.71 33.45 -6.94
CA TYR A 288 -4.21 33.53 -8.33
C TYR A 288 -2.69 33.33 -8.40
N GLY A 289 -2.15 32.54 -7.47
CA GLY A 289 -0.71 32.45 -7.21
C GLY A 289 0.08 31.93 -8.41
N TYR A 290 -0.42 30.89 -9.07
CA TYR A 290 0.27 30.26 -10.21
C TYR A 290 0.16 31.09 -11.49
N GLU A 291 -0.96 31.79 -11.69
CA GLU A 291 -1.12 32.79 -12.74
C GLU A 291 -0.13 33.95 -12.55
N GLY A 292 0.07 34.40 -11.31
CA GLY A 292 1.07 35.41 -10.98
C GLY A 292 2.51 34.94 -11.23
N ILE A 293 2.84 33.68 -10.97
CA ILE A 293 4.15 33.10 -11.29
C ILE A 293 4.39 33.11 -12.81
N LEU A 294 3.41 32.70 -13.61
CA LEU A 294 3.55 32.72 -15.07
C LEU A 294 3.66 34.13 -15.62
N TYR A 295 2.82 35.05 -15.15
CA TYR A 295 2.89 36.45 -15.54
C TYR A 295 4.27 37.04 -15.26
N ALA A 296 4.85 36.76 -14.08
CA ALA A 296 6.19 37.20 -13.74
C ALA A 296 7.25 36.72 -14.73
N ALA A 297 7.23 35.41 -15.04
CA ALA A 297 8.18 34.81 -15.97
C ALA A 297 8.02 35.35 -17.40
N MET A 298 6.77 35.53 -17.85
CA MET A 298 6.47 36.09 -19.17
C MET A 298 6.95 37.54 -19.32
N ASN A 299 6.94 38.31 -18.22
CA ASN A 299 7.42 39.69 -18.17
C ASN A 299 8.90 39.81 -17.76
N GLY A 300 9.67 38.73 -17.92
CA GLY A 300 11.14 38.77 -17.79
C GLY A 300 11.66 38.81 -16.36
N ALA A 301 10.89 38.35 -15.36
CA ALA A 301 11.43 38.18 -14.01
C ALA A 301 12.55 37.14 -13.99
N ASP A 302 13.74 37.51 -13.54
CA ASP A 302 14.85 36.57 -13.31
C ASP A 302 14.58 35.68 -12.08
N ILE A 303 13.91 36.24 -11.07
CA ILE A 303 13.66 35.60 -9.79
C ILE A 303 12.21 35.87 -9.37
N ILE A 304 11.50 34.84 -8.93
CA ILE A 304 10.11 34.93 -8.47
C ILE A 304 10.09 34.51 -7.01
N ASN A 305 9.89 35.46 -6.10
CA ASN A 305 9.68 35.15 -4.69
C ASN A 305 8.21 34.83 -4.42
N VAL A 306 8.00 33.66 -3.80
CA VAL A 306 6.69 33.15 -3.38
C VAL A 306 6.68 32.95 -1.87
N SER A 307 5.89 33.76 -1.17
CA SER A 307 5.82 33.75 0.29
C SER A 307 4.57 33.04 0.83
N TRP A 308 3.99 32.14 0.03
CA TRP A 308 2.83 31.30 0.33
C TRP A 308 3.11 29.84 -0.05
N THR A 309 2.45 28.90 0.63
CA THR A 309 2.50 27.47 0.31
C THR A 309 1.14 26.85 0.65
N SER A 310 0.82 25.73 0.01
CA SER A 310 -0.42 25.00 0.27
C SER A 310 -0.24 23.51 0.13
N GLN A 311 -0.90 22.73 0.99
CA GLN A 311 -0.98 21.29 0.84
C GLN A 311 -1.93 20.94 -0.31
N VAL A 312 -1.41 20.22 -1.30
CA VAL A 312 -2.18 19.83 -2.47
C VAL A 312 -2.92 18.53 -2.22
N ALA A 313 -4.24 18.55 -2.39
CA ALA A 313 -5.11 17.40 -2.09
C ALA A 313 -5.24 16.40 -3.25
N SER A 314 -5.11 16.85 -4.52
CA SER A 314 -5.32 16.01 -5.70
C SER A 314 -4.04 15.81 -6.52
N SER A 315 -3.90 14.66 -7.19
CA SER A 315 -2.79 14.41 -8.11
C SER A 315 -2.86 15.27 -9.38
N GLN A 316 -4.06 15.69 -9.79
CA GLN A 316 -4.25 16.52 -10.98
C GLN A 316 -3.72 17.94 -10.75
N ASP A 317 -3.95 18.49 -9.56
CA ASP A 317 -3.40 19.79 -9.17
C ASP A 317 -1.87 19.76 -9.16
N VAL A 318 -1.27 18.66 -8.68
CA VAL A 318 0.19 18.48 -8.71
C VAL A 318 0.74 18.53 -10.13
N ILE A 319 0.10 17.83 -11.09
CA ILE A 319 0.54 17.86 -12.50
C ILE A 319 0.46 19.29 -13.06
N HIS A 320 -0.63 19.99 -12.78
CA HIS A 320 -0.80 21.37 -13.24
C HIS A 320 0.24 22.33 -12.63
N TYR A 321 0.52 22.19 -11.33
CA TYR A 321 1.52 23.00 -10.65
C TYR A 321 2.95 22.67 -11.11
N ASP A 322 3.29 21.40 -11.27
CA ASP A 322 4.58 20.98 -11.82
C ASP A 322 4.79 21.56 -13.22
N GLN A 323 3.79 21.48 -14.10
CA GLN A 323 3.86 22.07 -15.44
C GLN A 323 4.06 23.58 -15.39
N THR A 324 3.34 24.27 -14.51
CA THR A 324 3.43 25.73 -14.36
C THR A 324 4.79 26.18 -13.85
N LEU A 325 5.29 25.53 -12.80
CA LEU A 325 6.58 25.88 -12.18
C LEU A 325 7.74 25.54 -13.12
N ASN A 326 7.69 24.38 -13.80
CA ASN A 326 8.68 24.03 -14.81
C ASN A 326 8.69 25.03 -15.96
N LEU A 327 7.53 25.42 -16.49
CA LEU A 327 7.44 26.40 -17.57
C LEU A 327 8.04 27.75 -17.17
N ALA A 328 7.72 28.25 -15.97
CA ALA A 328 8.32 29.50 -15.48
C ALA A 328 9.84 29.39 -15.31
N THR A 329 10.35 28.24 -14.85
CA THR A 329 11.81 27.99 -14.78
C THR A 329 12.43 27.90 -16.17
N ASP A 330 11.78 27.25 -17.13
CA ASP A 330 12.26 27.13 -18.52
C ASP A 330 12.24 28.47 -19.27
N MET A 331 11.39 29.42 -18.85
CA MET A 331 11.41 30.82 -19.30
C MET A 331 12.59 31.63 -18.73
N GLY A 332 13.38 31.05 -17.82
CA GLY A 332 14.56 31.69 -17.25
C GLY A 332 14.39 32.25 -15.84
N ALA A 333 13.26 31.98 -15.16
CA ALA A 333 12.97 32.50 -13.83
C ALA A 333 13.27 31.49 -12.71
N LEU A 334 14.12 31.87 -11.74
CA LEU A 334 14.30 31.08 -10.50
C LEU A 334 13.15 31.37 -9.52
N ILE A 335 12.40 30.33 -9.15
CA ILE A 335 11.36 30.46 -8.13
C ILE A 335 11.96 30.20 -6.74
N VAL A 336 11.78 31.13 -5.81
CA VAL A 336 12.23 31.04 -4.41
C VAL A 336 11.00 31.04 -3.51
N ALA A 337 10.78 29.97 -2.74
CA ALA A 337 9.56 29.80 -1.96
C ALA A 337 9.83 29.58 -0.47
N GLY A 338 9.01 30.18 0.39
CA GLY A 338 9.02 29.87 1.82
C GLY A 338 8.52 28.44 2.09
N ALA A 339 9.19 27.69 2.97
CA ALA A 339 8.86 26.28 3.24
C ALA A 339 7.50 26.06 3.95
N GLY A 340 6.88 27.12 4.48
CA GLY A 340 5.67 27.06 5.31
C GLY A 340 5.93 27.24 6.81
N ASN A 341 4.86 27.44 7.58
CA ASN A 341 4.91 27.90 8.98
C ASN A 341 4.19 26.96 9.97
N GLU A 342 4.03 25.69 9.62
CA GLU A 342 3.22 24.71 10.36
C GLU A 342 4.05 23.75 11.24
N ASN A 343 5.38 23.81 11.15
CA ASN A 343 6.34 22.95 11.86
C ASN A 343 6.14 21.45 11.60
N TYR A 344 5.98 21.05 10.35
CA TYR A 344 6.07 19.64 9.93
C TYR A 344 7.13 19.42 8.85
N SER A 345 7.38 18.14 8.52
CA SER A 345 8.25 17.77 7.41
C SER A 345 7.51 17.82 6.06
N ILE A 346 8.00 18.62 5.12
CA ILE A 346 7.49 18.68 3.73
C ILE A 346 7.86 17.42 2.92
N ASP A 347 8.66 16.50 3.48
CA ASP A 347 8.89 15.19 2.88
C ASP A 347 7.63 14.31 2.94
N VAL A 348 6.73 14.60 3.90
CA VAL A 348 5.49 13.85 4.13
C VAL A 348 4.32 14.51 3.41
N PHE A 349 4.17 15.82 3.57
CA PHE A 349 3.05 16.60 3.03
C PHE A 349 3.40 17.18 1.65
N ARG A 350 2.39 17.38 0.79
CA ARG A 350 2.57 17.89 -0.58
C ARG A 350 2.46 19.41 -0.60
N ASP A 351 3.42 20.10 0.02
CA ASP A 351 3.43 21.56 0.10
C ASP A 351 3.96 22.20 -1.17
N TYR A 352 3.08 22.80 -1.97
CA TYR A 352 3.44 23.48 -3.20
C TYR A 352 3.31 25.00 -3.07
N PRO A 353 4.21 25.78 -3.70
CA PRO A 353 5.28 25.33 -4.62
C PRO A 353 6.58 24.87 -3.93
N SER A 354 6.70 25.01 -2.60
CA SER A 354 7.95 24.77 -1.85
C SER A 354 8.58 23.39 -2.03
N ARG A 355 7.79 22.35 -2.33
CA ARG A 355 8.30 20.98 -2.51
C ARG A 355 8.79 20.69 -3.93
N HIS A 356 8.50 21.56 -4.91
CA HIS A 356 8.83 21.30 -6.30
C HIS A 356 10.36 21.19 -6.50
N PRO A 357 10.89 20.19 -7.24
CA PRO A 357 12.34 19.95 -7.34
C PRO A 357 13.17 21.11 -7.91
N ARG A 358 12.55 21.96 -8.74
CA ARG A 358 13.20 23.15 -9.35
C ARG A 358 12.94 24.46 -8.60
N VAL A 359 12.22 24.43 -7.48
CA VAL A 359 12.00 25.60 -6.61
C VAL A 359 13.08 25.64 -5.54
N LEU A 360 13.60 26.83 -5.23
CA LEU A 360 14.48 27.03 -4.07
C LEU A 360 13.64 27.20 -2.80
N SER A 361 13.43 26.11 -2.06
CA SER A 361 12.68 26.12 -0.80
C SER A 361 13.50 26.63 0.36
N VAL A 362 12.95 27.59 1.10
CA VAL A 362 13.63 28.32 2.18
C VAL A 362 12.91 28.14 3.51
N GLY A 363 13.56 27.46 4.45
CA GLY A 363 13.16 27.40 5.85
C GLY A 363 13.64 28.60 6.67
N ALA A 364 13.08 28.78 7.86
CA ALA A 364 13.40 29.89 8.75
C ALA A 364 14.23 29.44 9.96
N THR A 365 15.22 30.27 10.33
CA THR A 365 15.93 30.21 11.61
C THR A 365 15.57 31.38 12.51
N GLN A 366 16.02 31.30 13.76
CA GLN A 366 16.04 32.43 14.69
C GLN A 366 16.93 33.56 14.13
N LYS A 367 16.64 34.82 14.52
CA LYS A 367 17.32 36.02 14.00
C LYS A 367 18.86 35.97 14.09
N ASN A 368 19.35 35.55 15.25
CA ASN A 368 20.77 35.61 15.63
C ASN A 368 21.31 34.23 16.05
N SER A 369 20.77 33.17 15.47
CA SER A 369 21.20 31.79 15.75
C SER A 369 20.91 30.92 14.53
N ARG A 370 21.70 29.88 14.32
CA ARG A 370 21.44 28.88 13.26
C ARG A 370 20.37 27.86 13.65
N ARG A 371 19.70 28.05 14.79
CA ARG A 371 18.58 27.21 15.22
C ARG A 371 17.36 27.45 14.35
N LYS A 372 16.76 26.37 13.84
CA LYS A 372 15.48 26.35 13.15
C LYS A 372 14.43 27.11 13.99
N ALA A 373 13.67 27.99 13.35
CA ALA A 373 12.55 28.67 13.97
C ALA A 373 11.45 27.65 14.33
N GLY A 374 10.77 27.86 15.46
CA GLY A 374 9.78 26.90 15.97
C GLY A 374 8.62 26.64 15.02
N PHE A 375 8.25 27.62 14.18
CA PHE A 375 7.17 27.50 13.19
C PHE A 375 7.64 26.95 11.84
N SER A 376 8.93 27.02 11.49
CA SER A 376 9.39 26.67 10.14
C SER A 376 9.05 25.21 9.81
N ASN A 377 8.52 24.94 8.63
CA ASN A 377 8.57 23.58 8.12
C ASN A 377 10.02 23.16 7.86
N TYR A 378 10.25 21.85 7.79
CA TYR A 378 11.55 21.21 7.63
C TYR A 378 11.44 19.99 6.71
N GLY A 379 12.51 19.22 6.55
CA GLY A 379 12.56 18.04 5.68
C GLY A 379 13.77 18.09 4.76
N LYS A 380 14.13 16.93 4.22
CA LYS A 380 15.23 16.80 3.25
C LYS A 380 14.99 17.61 1.97
N LEU A 381 13.73 17.82 1.61
CA LEU A 381 13.36 18.61 0.43
C LEU A 381 13.38 20.13 0.66
N VAL A 382 13.49 20.60 1.91
CA VAL A 382 13.81 22.02 2.14
C VAL A 382 15.25 22.23 1.73
N ASN A 383 15.53 23.17 0.82
CA ASN A 383 16.87 23.29 0.25
C ASN A 383 17.83 24.03 1.18
N VAL A 384 17.39 25.16 1.74
CA VAL A 384 18.22 26.05 2.56
C VAL A 384 17.41 26.70 3.69
N PHE A 385 18.11 27.32 4.63
CA PHE A 385 17.55 28.06 5.75
C PHE A 385 18.13 29.47 5.82
N ALA A 386 17.32 30.44 6.24
CA ALA A 386 17.72 31.82 6.45
C ALA A 386 16.98 32.42 7.67
N PRO A 387 17.38 33.58 8.19
CA PRO A 387 16.67 34.23 9.29
C PRO A 387 15.20 34.46 8.91
N GLY A 388 14.28 34.15 9.83
CA GLY A 388 12.84 34.40 9.62
C GLY A 388 12.12 34.90 10.86
N VAL A 389 12.85 35.28 11.90
CA VAL A 389 12.30 35.80 13.16
C VAL A 389 12.82 37.22 13.36
N GLY A 390 11.91 38.16 13.60
CA GLY A 390 12.22 39.55 13.92
C GLY A 390 12.82 40.32 12.75
N ILE A 391 12.48 39.96 11.52
CA ILE A 391 13.02 40.58 10.30
C ILE A 391 12.51 42.01 10.20
N VAL A 392 13.41 42.98 10.06
CA VAL A 392 13.09 44.41 10.01
C VAL A 392 13.05 44.85 8.55
N THR A 393 11.89 45.32 8.11
CA THR A 393 11.61 45.61 6.69
C THR A 393 10.55 46.72 6.54
N THR A 394 10.25 47.13 5.31
CA THR A 394 9.19 48.09 4.96
C THR A 394 7.81 47.59 5.38
N GLY A 395 6.90 48.53 5.64
CA GLY A 395 5.52 48.24 6.01
C GLY A 395 4.56 49.30 5.48
N PRO A 396 3.25 49.12 5.70
CA PRO A 396 2.24 50.01 5.15
C PRO A 396 2.38 51.47 5.59
N ASN A 397 1.92 52.39 4.74
CA ASN A 397 1.89 53.84 4.92
C ASN A 397 3.29 54.46 5.11
N ASN A 398 4.26 54.08 4.27
CA ASN A 398 5.68 54.48 4.40
C ASN A 398 6.29 54.11 5.77
N GLY A 399 5.82 53.01 6.36
CA GLY A 399 6.22 52.56 7.69
C GLY A 399 7.32 51.48 7.65
N TYR A 400 7.77 51.06 8.83
CA TYR A 400 8.71 49.95 8.99
C TYR A 400 8.24 49.03 10.10
N ILE A 401 8.40 47.72 9.90
CA ILE A 401 7.88 46.70 10.80
C ILE A 401 8.96 45.67 11.15
N SER A 402 8.71 44.92 12.24
CA SER A 402 9.45 43.70 12.57
C SER A 402 8.49 42.52 12.50
N ILE A 403 8.85 41.47 11.75
CA ILE A 403 7.93 40.39 11.40
C ILE A 403 8.59 39.02 11.39
N ASN A 404 7.77 37.97 11.50
CA ASN A 404 8.21 36.57 11.59
C ASN A 404 7.54 35.73 10.50
N GLY A 405 8.24 34.73 9.98
CA GLY A 405 7.73 33.74 9.03
C GLY A 405 8.79 33.32 8.02
N THR A 406 8.64 32.11 7.46
CA THR A 406 9.41 31.69 6.28
C THR A 406 9.20 32.61 5.08
N SER A 407 8.05 33.28 5.03
CA SER A 407 7.69 34.36 4.12
C SER A 407 8.68 35.54 4.10
N PHE A 408 9.52 35.69 5.13
CA PHE A 408 10.56 36.72 5.23
C PHE A 408 11.98 36.15 5.14
N SER A 409 12.11 34.83 5.15
CA SER A 409 13.36 34.12 4.83
C SER A 409 13.53 33.99 3.31
N SER A 410 12.46 33.63 2.59
CA SER A 410 12.50 33.50 1.12
C SER A 410 12.91 34.80 0.39
N PRO A 411 12.41 36.01 0.72
CA PRO A 411 12.84 37.23 0.02
C PRO A 411 14.30 37.60 0.31
N LEU A 412 14.83 37.29 1.50
CA LEU A 412 16.27 37.46 1.76
C LEU A 412 17.10 36.59 0.82
N ILE A 413 16.66 35.35 0.59
CA ILE A 413 17.34 34.42 -0.33
C ILE A 413 17.11 34.77 -1.80
N ALA A 414 15.94 35.29 -2.17
CA ALA A 414 15.72 35.88 -3.50
C ALA A 414 16.70 37.04 -3.74
N GLY A 415 16.95 37.88 -2.72
CA GLY A 415 17.97 38.93 -2.80
C GLY A 415 19.39 38.40 -2.94
N VAL A 416 19.75 37.34 -2.21
CA VAL A 416 21.05 36.65 -2.40
C VAL A 416 21.18 36.09 -3.81
N ALA A 417 20.14 35.40 -4.32
CA ALA A 417 20.12 34.89 -5.69
C ALA A 417 20.28 36.02 -6.72
N ALA A 418 19.70 37.20 -6.49
CA ALA A 418 19.87 38.35 -7.36
C ALA A 418 21.32 38.86 -7.40
N LEU A 419 22.03 38.85 -6.27
CA LEU A 419 23.46 39.16 -6.24
C LEU A 419 24.29 38.15 -7.05
N VAL A 420 23.96 36.86 -6.93
CA VAL A 420 24.63 35.80 -7.70
C VAL A 420 24.36 35.97 -9.20
N LYS A 421 23.11 36.19 -9.61
CA LYS A 421 22.73 36.44 -11.02
C LYS A 421 23.36 37.72 -11.57
N THR A 422 23.48 38.77 -10.76
CA THR A 422 24.20 40.00 -11.13
C THR A 422 25.68 39.71 -11.42
N ARG A 423 26.29 38.78 -10.66
CA ARG A 423 27.69 38.39 -10.85
C ARG A 423 27.88 37.41 -12.01
N PHE A 424 26.93 36.50 -12.19
CA PHE A 424 26.94 35.40 -13.15
C PHE A 424 25.66 35.44 -14.00
N PRO A 425 25.56 36.40 -14.94
CA PRO A 425 24.32 36.67 -15.68
C PRO A 425 23.88 35.49 -16.56
N ASP A 426 24.82 34.67 -17.01
CA ASP A 426 24.54 33.56 -17.94
C ASP A 426 24.04 32.29 -17.24
N MET A 427 23.99 32.25 -15.90
CA MET A 427 23.48 31.08 -15.17
C MET A 427 22.01 30.85 -15.48
N SER A 428 21.69 29.61 -15.85
CA SER A 428 20.31 29.12 -15.88
C SER A 428 19.70 29.14 -14.46
N PRO A 429 18.37 29.13 -14.34
CA PRO A 429 17.71 29.06 -13.03
C PRO A 429 18.12 27.86 -12.18
N ASP A 430 18.34 26.69 -12.79
CA ASP A 430 18.76 25.49 -12.05
C ASP A 430 20.19 25.60 -11.53
N GLU A 431 21.10 26.17 -12.33
CA GLU A 431 22.47 26.48 -11.89
C GLU A 431 22.47 27.51 -10.77
N LEU A 432 21.71 28.61 -10.92
CA LEU A 432 21.56 29.65 -9.92
C LEU A 432 21.01 29.09 -8.60
N ARG A 433 19.98 28.24 -8.68
CA ARG A 433 19.38 27.56 -7.53
C ARG A 433 20.40 26.72 -6.77
N GLU A 434 21.13 25.86 -7.50
CA GLU A 434 22.10 24.98 -6.89
C GLU A 434 23.33 25.71 -6.37
N HIS A 435 23.73 26.79 -7.02
CA HIS A 435 24.83 27.64 -6.59
C HIS A 435 24.52 28.28 -5.23
N VAL A 436 23.35 28.92 -5.08
CA VAL A 436 22.91 29.49 -3.80
C VAL A 436 22.78 28.41 -2.73
N ARG A 437 22.23 27.24 -3.09
CA ARG A 437 22.04 26.14 -2.14
C ARG A 437 23.36 25.57 -1.64
N LEU A 438 24.35 25.36 -2.52
CA LEU A 438 25.66 24.82 -2.17
C LEU A 438 26.53 25.81 -1.39
N ALA A 439 26.20 27.11 -1.42
CA ALA A 439 26.80 28.14 -0.59
C ALA A 439 26.28 28.16 0.86
N SER A 440 25.60 27.10 1.31
CA SER A 440 25.06 27.00 2.66
C SER A 440 25.94 26.15 3.59
N GLU A 441 25.90 26.49 4.87
CA GLU A 441 26.62 25.81 5.94
C GLU A 441 25.70 24.80 6.63
N ASN A 442 26.20 23.58 6.91
CA ASN A 442 25.44 22.59 7.66
C ASN A 442 25.21 23.09 9.12
N VAL A 443 23.97 23.02 9.58
CA VAL A 443 23.55 23.50 10.92
C VAL A 443 22.96 22.40 11.80
N ASP A 444 23.13 21.13 11.44
CA ASP A 444 22.59 19.98 12.17
C ASP A 444 23.11 19.91 13.60
N ALA A 445 24.38 20.28 13.82
CA ALA A 445 24.99 20.29 15.15
C ALA A 445 24.28 21.24 16.13
N GLU A 446 23.72 22.35 15.64
CA GLU A 446 22.91 23.28 16.44
C GLU A 446 21.44 22.84 16.56
N ASN A 447 21.02 21.86 15.75
CA ASN A 447 19.64 21.38 15.63
C ASN A 447 19.57 19.83 15.71
N PRO A 448 20.03 19.19 16.80
CA PRO A 448 20.19 17.74 16.85
C PRO A 448 18.87 16.95 16.64
N GLY A 449 17.72 17.54 16.97
CA GLY A 449 16.40 16.93 16.73
C GLY A 449 15.97 16.91 15.27
N PHE A 450 16.67 17.63 14.39
CA PHE A 450 16.37 17.76 12.96
C PHE A 450 17.59 17.40 12.08
N ALA A 451 18.59 16.73 12.64
CA ALA A 451 19.82 16.39 11.92
C ALA A 451 19.51 15.65 10.60
N GLY A 452 20.05 16.14 9.49
CA GLY A 452 19.80 15.59 8.15
C GLY A 452 18.42 15.93 7.56
N GLN A 453 17.67 16.85 8.16
CA GLN A 453 16.35 17.32 7.70
C GLN A 453 16.29 18.84 7.49
N LEU A 454 17.44 19.53 7.46
CA LEU A 454 17.53 20.98 7.27
C LEU A 454 18.17 21.36 5.94
N GLY A 455 18.03 20.51 4.91
CA GLY A 455 18.65 20.71 3.60
C GLY A 455 20.17 20.86 3.70
N ARG A 456 20.71 21.86 3.00
CA ARG A 456 22.11 22.26 3.13
C ARG A 456 22.40 23.17 4.32
N GLY A 457 21.36 23.54 5.07
CA GLY A 457 21.47 24.40 6.24
C GLY A 457 21.43 25.87 5.87
N PHE A 458 22.22 26.68 6.58
CA PHE A 458 22.06 28.13 6.58
C PHE A 458 22.86 28.80 5.46
N VAL A 459 22.21 29.68 4.67
CA VAL A 459 22.84 30.33 3.52
C VAL A 459 23.95 31.30 3.93
N ASN A 460 25.08 31.27 3.22
CA ASN A 460 26.15 32.25 3.31
C ASN A 460 26.24 33.05 1.99
N ALA A 461 25.78 34.31 2.01
CA ALA A 461 25.72 35.16 0.82
C ALA A 461 27.10 35.46 0.24
N LEU A 462 28.13 35.61 1.09
CA LEU A 462 29.50 35.82 0.64
C LEU A 462 30.04 34.61 -0.13
N ALA A 463 29.76 33.39 0.36
CA ALA A 463 30.11 32.17 -0.36
C ALA A 463 29.30 32.06 -1.68
N ALA A 464 28.04 32.51 -1.69
CA ALA A 464 27.17 32.43 -2.85
C ALA A 464 27.67 33.29 -4.02
N VAL A 465 28.23 34.48 -3.77
CA VAL A 465 28.74 35.37 -4.83
C VAL A 465 30.14 35.00 -5.35
N GLN A 466 30.72 33.91 -4.85
CA GLN A 466 31.99 33.34 -5.32
C GLN A 466 31.76 32.28 -6.39
N MET A 467 32.82 31.87 -7.11
CA MET A 467 32.74 30.82 -8.13
C MET A 467 32.36 29.47 -7.50
N PRO A 468 31.53 28.65 -8.16
CA PRO A 468 31.14 27.35 -7.63
C PRO A 468 32.33 26.38 -7.71
N THR A 469 32.55 25.58 -6.67
CA THR A 469 33.66 24.63 -6.58
C THR A 469 33.21 23.18 -6.36
N MET A 470 31.91 22.96 -6.15
CA MET A 470 31.33 21.64 -5.87
C MET A 470 30.37 21.20 -6.98
N PRO A 471 30.30 19.90 -7.28
CA PRO A 471 29.32 19.36 -8.20
C PRO A 471 27.89 19.53 -7.66
N ALA A 472 26.94 19.67 -8.58
CA ALA A 472 25.53 19.85 -8.27
C ALA A 472 24.70 18.80 -9.01
N VAL A 473 24.76 17.56 -8.53
CA VAL A 473 24.05 16.44 -9.15
C VAL A 473 22.60 16.43 -8.69
N ARG A 474 21.65 16.35 -9.64
CA ARG A 474 20.22 16.37 -9.41
C ARG A 474 19.45 15.34 -10.21
N VAL A 475 18.32 14.93 -9.68
CA VAL A 475 17.37 14.13 -10.44
C VAL A 475 16.57 15.07 -11.33
N ASN A 476 16.60 14.80 -12.63
CA ASN A 476 15.81 15.52 -13.62
C ASN A 476 14.51 14.76 -13.93
N LYS A 477 14.54 13.43 -13.89
CA LYS A 477 13.40 12.60 -14.26
C LYS A 477 13.37 11.29 -13.49
N TRP A 478 12.17 10.90 -13.08
CA TRP A 478 11.87 9.58 -12.54
C TRP A 478 10.99 8.80 -13.53
N LEU A 479 11.30 7.52 -13.68
CA LEU A 479 10.47 6.53 -14.33
C LEU A 479 10.45 5.28 -13.46
N TRP A 480 9.37 4.53 -13.49
CA TRP A 480 9.33 3.23 -12.85
C TRP A 480 8.53 2.27 -13.72
N LYS A 481 8.80 0.98 -13.53
CA LYS A 481 8.16 -0.09 -14.25
C LYS A 481 8.01 -1.30 -13.32
N ASP A 482 6.82 -1.88 -13.30
CA ASP A 482 6.57 -3.22 -12.80
C ASP A 482 6.89 -4.28 -13.86
N HIS A 483 7.24 -5.48 -13.41
CA HIS A 483 7.66 -6.55 -14.31
C HIS A 483 6.49 -7.31 -14.94
N ASP A 484 5.29 -7.24 -14.37
CA ASP A 484 4.04 -7.78 -14.91
C ASP A 484 3.31 -6.81 -15.86
N GLY A 485 3.66 -5.52 -15.85
CA GLY A 485 3.29 -4.56 -16.90
C GLY A 485 1.93 -3.88 -16.72
N ASP A 486 1.29 -4.03 -15.57
CA ASP A 486 -0.04 -3.48 -15.26
C ASP A 486 0.00 -2.01 -14.77
N ARG A 487 1.21 -1.45 -14.60
CA ARG A 487 1.45 -0.08 -14.08
C ARG A 487 0.94 0.11 -12.66
N MET A 488 0.90 -0.95 -11.86
CA MET A 488 0.56 -0.96 -10.45
C MET A 488 1.61 -1.76 -9.68
N ILE A 489 1.87 -1.38 -8.43
CA ILE A 489 2.82 -2.13 -7.59
C ILE A 489 2.01 -2.90 -6.57
N HIS A 490 2.10 -4.21 -6.59
CA HIS A 490 1.39 -5.14 -5.73
C HIS A 490 2.35 -5.93 -4.82
N PRO A 491 1.84 -6.49 -3.71
CA PRO A 491 2.59 -7.47 -2.94
C PRO A 491 3.00 -8.67 -3.82
N GLY A 492 4.30 -8.96 -3.87
CA GLY A 492 4.89 -10.00 -4.72
C GLY A 492 5.66 -9.47 -5.93
N ASP A 493 5.46 -8.19 -6.29
CA ASP A 493 6.00 -7.66 -7.54
C ASP A 493 7.49 -7.36 -7.48
N ARG A 494 8.10 -7.34 -8.66
CA ARG A 494 9.45 -6.80 -8.89
C ARG A 494 9.33 -5.47 -9.61
N VAL A 495 9.99 -4.45 -9.05
CA VAL A 495 9.88 -3.07 -9.53
C VAL A 495 11.26 -2.56 -9.90
N THR A 496 11.34 -1.90 -11.07
CA THR A 496 12.53 -1.17 -11.53
C THR A 496 12.24 0.33 -11.48
N ILE A 497 13.11 1.10 -10.84
CA ILE A 497 13.09 2.56 -10.86
C ILE A 497 14.24 3.02 -11.76
N THR A 498 13.93 3.79 -12.79
CA THR A 498 14.91 4.49 -13.64
C THR A 498 14.92 5.96 -13.28
N MET A 499 16.11 6.53 -13.17
CA MET A 499 16.34 7.90 -12.76
C MET A 499 17.35 8.56 -13.69
N THR A 500 16.98 9.72 -14.26
CA THR A 500 17.92 10.55 -15.02
C THR A 500 18.55 11.56 -14.07
N VAL A 501 19.87 11.51 -13.90
CA VAL A 501 20.63 12.49 -13.11
C VAL A 501 21.37 13.47 -14.02
N VAL A 502 21.43 14.74 -13.62
CA VAL A 502 22.10 15.83 -14.32
C VAL A 502 23.08 16.51 -13.36
N ASN A 503 24.27 16.91 -13.82
CA ASN A 503 25.19 17.72 -13.03
C ASN A 503 25.20 19.16 -13.53
N HIS A 504 24.90 20.14 -12.66
CA HIS A 504 24.72 21.53 -13.09
C HIS A 504 25.96 22.43 -12.97
N LEU A 505 26.94 22.14 -12.10
CA LEU A 505 27.98 23.13 -11.75
C LEU A 505 29.42 22.70 -12.05
N ALA A 506 30.06 21.91 -11.19
CA ALA A 506 31.45 21.45 -11.38
C ALA A 506 31.49 19.93 -11.60
N ASP A 507 32.57 19.41 -12.18
CA ASP A 507 32.72 17.97 -12.47
C ASP A 507 32.65 17.10 -11.20
N ALA A 508 31.88 16.02 -11.27
CA ALA A 508 31.84 14.98 -10.24
C ALA A 508 32.79 13.84 -10.63
N ASN A 509 33.69 13.42 -9.74
CA ASN A 509 34.82 12.54 -10.10
C ASN A 509 34.77 11.13 -9.49
N GLN A 510 33.95 10.92 -8.47
CA GLN A 510 33.73 9.65 -7.77
C GLN A 510 32.24 9.47 -7.44
N LEU A 511 31.38 9.82 -8.41
CA LEU A 511 29.93 9.87 -8.26
C LEU A 511 29.32 8.47 -8.06
N ARG A 512 28.61 8.32 -6.95
CA ARG A 512 27.73 7.18 -6.66
C ARG A 512 26.34 7.68 -6.32
N VAL A 513 25.33 6.91 -6.71
CA VAL A 513 23.93 7.24 -6.45
C VAL A 513 23.24 6.05 -5.82
N GLU A 514 22.53 6.31 -4.73
CA GLU A 514 21.85 5.31 -3.91
C GLU A 514 20.38 5.71 -3.71
N LEU A 515 19.47 4.73 -3.74
CA LEU A 515 18.11 4.91 -3.26
C LEU A 515 17.99 4.42 -1.82
N ILE A 516 17.65 5.33 -0.92
CA ILE A 516 17.46 5.05 0.50
C ILE A 516 16.00 5.22 0.89
N GLY A 517 15.48 4.31 1.72
CA GLY A 517 14.11 4.41 2.23
C GLY A 517 13.95 5.58 3.20
N ALA A 518 12.85 6.33 3.08
CA ALA A 518 12.47 7.35 4.07
C ALA A 518 12.19 6.75 5.47
N SER A 519 11.92 5.45 5.53
CA SER A 519 11.72 4.64 6.73
C SER A 519 12.15 3.20 6.42
N PRO A 520 12.44 2.37 7.44
CA PRO A 520 12.70 0.95 7.20
C PRO A 520 11.42 0.25 6.74
N TYR A 521 11.32 -0.03 5.44
CA TYR A 521 10.25 -0.84 4.86
C TYR A 521 10.69 -2.30 4.81
N SER A 522 10.36 -3.08 5.84
CA SER A 522 10.78 -4.49 5.94
C SER A 522 10.24 -5.38 4.82
N PHE A 523 9.17 -4.94 4.14
CA PHE A 523 8.58 -5.63 3.00
C PHE A 523 9.19 -5.21 1.65
N VAL A 524 10.14 -4.27 1.62
CA VAL A 524 10.91 -3.90 0.42
C VAL A 524 12.27 -4.58 0.49
N GLN A 525 12.60 -5.40 -0.51
CA GLN A 525 13.86 -6.12 -0.60
C GLN A 525 14.66 -5.64 -1.81
N TRP A 526 15.74 -4.91 -1.56
CA TRP A 526 16.60 -4.37 -2.61
C TRP A 526 17.39 -5.47 -3.31
N THR A 527 17.29 -5.53 -4.64
CA THR A 527 18.19 -6.31 -5.48
C THR A 527 19.30 -5.43 -6.05
N LYS A 528 19.04 -4.13 -6.24
CA LYS A 528 20.02 -3.12 -6.63
C LYS A 528 19.63 -1.73 -6.10
N SER A 529 20.27 -1.30 -5.00
CA SER A 529 20.02 -0.01 -4.35
C SER A 529 21.03 1.08 -4.68
N GLU A 530 22.21 0.74 -5.21
CA GLU A 530 23.30 1.69 -5.50
C GLU A 530 23.86 1.50 -6.92
N VAL A 531 24.28 2.60 -7.54
CA VAL A 531 24.95 2.66 -8.85
C VAL A 531 26.20 3.54 -8.76
N ASN A 532 27.34 3.02 -9.19
CA ASN A 532 28.59 3.78 -9.32
C ASN A 532 28.71 4.34 -10.73
N ILE A 533 28.66 5.67 -10.87
CA ILE A 533 28.77 6.41 -12.14
C ILE A 533 30.24 6.74 -12.44
N GLY A 534 31.05 6.96 -11.41
CA GLY A 534 32.45 7.39 -11.56
C GLY A 534 32.53 8.88 -11.88
N HIS A 535 32.61 9.24 -13.16
CA HIS A 535 32.75 10.64 -13.58
C HIS A 535 31.49 11.15 -14.29
N LEU A 536 31.06 12.37 -13.99
CA LEU A 536 29.98 13.07 -14.68
C LEU A 536 30.36 14.55 -14.80
N ALA A 537 30.61 15.03 -16.02
CA ALA A 537 31.04 16.41 -16.24
C ALA A 537 29.91 17.40 -15.95
N SER A 538 30.25 18.67 -15.73
CA SER A 538 29.25 19.73 -15.67
C SER A 538 28.45 19.83 -16.97
N GLY A 539 27.13 19.96 -16.85
CA GLY A 539 26.17 19.98 -17.95
C GLY A 539 25.78 18.60 -18.49
N GLU A 540 26.43 17.51 -18.07
CA GLU A 540 26.09 16.16 -18.53
C GLU A 540 24.93 15.53 -17.75
N SER A 541 24.27 14.56 -18.39
CA SER A 541 23.20 13.76 -17.80
C SER A 541 23.37 12.27 -18.11
N ILE A 542 22.89 11.42 -17.20
CA ILE A 542 22.94 9.96 -17.34
C ILE A 542 21.72 9.29 -16.70
N GLU A 543 21.25 8.21 -17.31
CA GLU A 543 20.22 7.35 -16.74
C GLU A 543 20.82 6.23 -15.90
N VAL A 544 20.30 6.05 -14.70
CA VAL A 544 20.64 4.95 -13.79
C VAL A 544 19.39 4.20 -13.36
N PHE A 545 19.51 2.91 -13.05
CA PHE A 545 18.38 2.08 -12.66
C PHE A 545 18.64 1.31 -11.36
N PHE A 546 17.58 1.18 -10.58
CA PHE A 546 17.49 0.52 -9.29
C PHE A 546 16.39 -0.53 -9.32
N GLU A 547 16.47 -1.52 -8.44
CA GLU A 547 15.53 -2.63 -8.45
C GLU A 547 15.28 -3.18 -7.04
N PHE A 548 14.02 -3.52 -6.77
CA PHE A 548 13.58 -4.16 -5.53
C PHE A 548 12.37 -5.07 -5.77
N THR A 549 12.11 -5.97 -4.82
CA THR A 549 10.88 -6.76 -4.75
C THR A 549 10.02 -6.33 -3.56
N VAL A 550 8.70 -6.48 -3.71
CA VAL A 550 7.71 -6.25 -2.67
C VAL A 550 7.32 -7.60 -2.07
N ALA A 551 7.48 -7.77 -0.77
CA ALA A 551 7.09 -9.02 -0.11
C ALA A 551 5.59 -9.27 -0.24
N SER A 552 5.18 -10.54 -0.35
CA SER A 552 3.77 -10.94 -0.51
C SER A 552 2.87 -10.53 0.66
N ASN A 553 3.46 -10.29 1.83
CA ASN A 553 2.77 -9.80 3.02
C ASN A 553 2.82 -8.27 3.17
N ALA A 554 3.21 -7.53 2.14
CA ALA A 554 3.26 -6.08 2.19
C ALA A 554 1.89 -5.50 2.55
N PRO A 555 1.82 -4.54 3.48
CA PRO A 555 0.57 -3.88 3.83
C PRO A 555 0.05 -3.14 2.61
N ALA A 556 -1.23 -3.34 2.33
CA ALA A 556 -1.82 -2.78 1.14
C ALA A 556 -2.16 -1.29 1.30
N ASN A 557 -2.19 -0.58 0.17
CA ASN A 557 -2.28 0.90 0.09
C ASN A 557 -1.15 1.64 0.81
N GLN A 558 -0.03 0.96 1.08
CA GLN A 558 1.12 1.56 1.74
C GLN A 558 1.91 2.43 0.75
N GLN A 559 2.07 3.72 1.10
CA GLN A 559 2.98 4.59 0.38
C GLN A 559 4.42 4.32 0.83
N VAL A 560 5.29 4.06 -0.14
CA VAL A 560 6.73 3.84 0.03
C VAL A 560 7.45 5.03 -0.56
N ARG A 561 8.38 5.61 0.20
CA ARG A 561 9.13 6.80 -0.22
C ARG A 561 10.62 6.50 -0.25
N PHE A 562 11.26 6.81 -1.38
CA PHE A 562 12.68 6.61 -1.60
C PHE A 562 13.33 7.96 -1.90
N PHE A 563 14.42 8.26 -1.20
CA PHE A 563 15.26 9.41 -1.49
C PHE A 563 16.42 8.99 -2.39
N ALA A 564 16.70 9.79 -3.41
CA ALA A 564 17.95 9.72 -4.14
C ALA A 564 19.04 10.41 -3.34
N GLN A 565 20.06 9.65 -2.98
CA GLN A 565 21.26 10.15 -2.33
C GLN A 565 22.42 10.05 -3.29
N VAL A 566 23.15 11.15 -3.48
CA VAL A 566 24.37 11.19 -4.29
C VAL A 566 25.58 11.36 -3.39
N ARG A 567 26.67 10.68 -3.73
CA ARG A 567 27.96 10.74 -3.04
C ARG A 567 29.06 11.00 -4.06
N ASP A 568 29.96 11.93 -3.79
CA ASP A 568 31.17 12.16 -4.59
C ASP A 568 32.39 12.33 -3.66
N GLY A 569 33.18 11.27 -3.50
CA GLY A 569 34.29 11.26 -2.54
C GLY A 569 33.81 11.49 -1.10
N ALA A 570 34.10 12.67 -0.54
CA ALA A 570 33.65 13.09 0.80
C ALA A 570 32.33 13.90 0.81
N PHE A 571 31.81 14.22 -0.38
CA PHE A 571 30.55 14.94 -0.54
C PHE A 571 29.37 13.98 -0.52
N GLU A 572 28.30 14.33 0.20
CA GLU A 572 27.03 13.61 0.26
C GLU A 572 25.88 14.62 0.13
N ASP A 573 24.86 14.28 -0.64
CA ASP A 573 23.68 15.13 -0.85
C ASP A 573 22.43 14.29 -1.08
N VAL A 574 21.26 14.82 -0.70
CA VAL A 574 19.97 14.23 -1.06
C VAL A 574 19.36 15.11 -2.16
N THR A 575 19.05 14.49 -3.29
CA THR A 575 18.77 15.23 -4.52
C THR A 575 17.28 15.36 -4.79
N ASP A 576 16.51 14.29 -4.55
CA ASP A 576 15.06 14.24 -4.78
C ASP A 576 14.44 13.01 -4.09
N MET A 577 13.11 12.88 -4.16
CA MET A 577 12.35 11.76 -3.62
C MET A 577 11.25 11.27 -4.57
N VAL A 578 11.19 9.95 -4.77
CA VAL A 578 10.05 9.29 -5.43
C VAL A 578 9.13 8.64 -4.39
N SER A 579 7.83 8.76 -4.60
CA SER A 579 6.82 8.08 -3.79
C SER A 579 6.06 7.08 -4.65
N LEU A 580 6.13 5.81 -4.28
CA LEU A 580 5.40 4.71 -4.92
C LEU A 580 4.31 4.22 -3.96
N ARG A 581 3.19 3.70 -4.48
CA ARG A 581 2.12 3.12 -3.66
C ARG A 581 2.02 1.64 -3.96
N VAL A 582 2.13 0.82 -2.91
CA VAL A 582 1.82 -0.61 -2.98
C VAL A 582 0.30 -0.75 -2.88
N ASN A 583 -0.34 -1.15 -3.97
CA ASN A 583 -1.79 -1.27 -4.12
C ASN A 583 -2.31 -2.68 -3.84
N ARG A 584 -3.59 -2.77 -3.45
CA ARG A 584 -4.35 -4.03 -3.44
C ARG A 584 -4.61 -4.52 -4.87
N ARG A 585 -4.73 -5.83 -5.07
CA ARG A 585 -5.06 -6.48 -6.36
C ARG A 585 -6.56 -6.34 -6.73
N LEU A 586 -7.08 -5.11 -6.75
CA LEU A 586 -8.47 -4.82 -7.15
C LEU A 586 -8.69 -5.05 -8.66
N ASP A 587 -7.62 -4.99 -9.45
CA ASP A 587 -7.57 -5.33 -10.86
C ASP A 587 -7.98 -6.79 -11.13
N LEU A 588 -7.47 -7.76 -10.36
CA LEU A 588 -7.84 -9.17 -10.50
C LEU A 588 -9.30 -9.41 -10.08
N ILE A 589 -9.72 -8.76 -8.99
CA ILE A 589 -11.12 -8.82 -8.55
C ILE A 589 -12.03 -8.25 -9.63
N HIS A 590 -11.65 -7.10 -10.21
CA HIS A 590 -12.36 -6.50 -11.33
C HIS A 590 -12.37 -7.43 -12.54
N GLN A 591 -11.26 -8.06 -12.93
CA GLN A 591 -11.25 -9.03 -14.03
C GLN A 591 -12.22 -10.19 -13.81
N GLY A 592 -12.22 -10.79 -12.62
CA GLY A 592 -13.13 -11.89 -12.27
C GLY A 592 -14.61 -11.46 -12.29
N LEU A 593 -14.92 -10.30 -11.71
CA LEU A 593 -16.29 -9.76 -11.68
C LEU A 593 -16.76 -9.28 -13.05
N SER A 594 -15.90 -8.67 -13.86
CA SER A 594 -16.22 -8.21 -15.21
C SER A 594 -16.46 -9.38 -16.16
N ALA A 595 -15.62 -10.42 -16.08
CA ALA A 595 -15.87 -11.67 -16.80
C ALA A 595 -17.21 -12.29 -16.37
N PHE A 596 -17.51 -12.31 -15.08
CA PHE A 596 -18.78 -12.80 -14.55
C PHE A 596 -19.98 -11.98 -15.03
N TYR A 597 -19.90 -10.64 -15.00
CA TYR A 597 -20.92 -9.74 -15.51
C TYR A 597 -21.19 -9.99 -16.99
N ILE A 598 -20.14 -10.04 -17.82
CA ILE A 598 -20.27 -10.23 -19.27
C ILE A 598 -20.82 -11.62 -19.61
N SER A 599 -20.19 -12.67 -19.07
CA SER A 599 -20.54 -14.07 -19.37
C SER A 599 -21.95 -14.45 -18.91
N THR A 600 -22.48 -13.76 -17.90
CA THR A 600 -23.82 -14.01 -17.39
C THR A 600 -24.89 -13.00 -17.77
N GLY A 601 -24.57 -12.10 -18.71
CA GLY A 601 -25.52 -11.16 -19.31
C GLY A 601 -25.94 -10.02 -18.38
N GLY A 602 -24.97 -9.42 -17.69
CA GLY A 602 -25.11 -8.38 -16.65
C GLY A 602 -26.08 -7.25 -16.94
N ASP A 603 -26.13 -6.78 -18.18
CA ASP A 603 -27.05 -5.73 -18.61
C ASP A 603 -28.54 -6.13 -18.52
N ASN A 604 -28.83 -7.43 -18.39
CA ASN A 604 -30.18 -8.00 -18.36
C ASN A 604 -30.53 -8.68 -17.02
N TRP A 605 -29.68 -8.51 -15.99
CA TRP A 605 -30.03 -8.95 -14.64
C TRP A 605 -31.23 -8.17 -14.10
N ILE A 606 -31.90 -8.71 -13.08
CA ILE A 606 -33.04 -8.03 -12.44
C ILE A 606 -32.55 -6.84 -11.61
N GLU A 607 -31.47 -7.03 -10.87
CA GLU A 607 -30.74 -6.05 -10.07
C GLU A 607 -29.26 -6.09 -10.47
N ASN A 608 -28.77 -4.99 -11.04
CA ASN A 608 -27.37 -4.77 -11.39
C ASN A 608 -26.86 -3.42 -10.85
N ASP A 609 -27.47 -2.94 -9.76
CA ASP A 609 -27.16 -1.63 -9.19
C ASP A 609 -25.65 -1.47 -8.93
N ASN A 610 -25.13 -0.34 -9.40
CA ASN A 610 -23.72 0.10 -9.30
C ASN A 610 -22.68 -0.77 -10.01
N TRP A 611 -23.05 -1.85 -10.70
CA TRP A 611 -22.11 -2.63 -11.49
C TRP A 611 -21.61 -1.83 -12.69
N ASP A 612 -20.42 -1.22 -12.57
CA ASP A 612 -19.70 -0.55 -13.64
C ASP A 612 -18.40 -1.30 -13.93
N VAL A 613 -18.42 -2.16 -14.94
CA VAL A 613 -17.29 -3.00 -15.33
C VAL A 613 -16.37 -2.33 -16.37
N ALA A 614 -16.59 -1.04 -16.67
CA ALA A 614 -15.78 -0.31 -17.64
C ALA A 614 -14.42 0.12 -17.09
N ALA A 615 -14.30 0.24 -15.75
CA ALA A 615 -13.08 0.65 -15.07
C ALA A 615 -12.89 -0.11 -13.75
N VAL A 616 -11.64 -0.25 -13.31
CA VAL A 616 -11.31 -0.87 -12.02
C VAL A 616 -11.91 0.00 -10.89
N PRO A 617 -12.83 -0.54 -10.06
CA PRO A 617 -13.47 0.23 -9.01
C PRO A 617 -12.51 0.47 -7.82
N THR A 618 -12.74 1.55 -7.09
CA THR A 618 -12.23 1.72 -5.73
C THR A 618 -12.90 0.72 -4.78
N GLU A 619 -12.34 0.52 -3.59
CA GLU A 619 -12.91 -0.37 -2.56
C GLU A 619 -14.32 0.07 -2.14
N GLU A 620 -14.55 1.38 -2.05
CA GLU A 620 -15.85 1.96 -1.70
C GLU A 620 -16.87 1.73 -2.83
N GLU A 621 -16.48 1.96 -4.09
CA GLU A 621 -17.34 1.68 -5.24
C GLU A 621 -17.67 0.20 -5.34
N LEU A 622 -16.67 -0.68 -5.22
CA LEU A 622 -16.87 -2.13 -5.24
C LEU A 622 -17.79 -2.59 -4.11
N GLY A 623 -17.65 -2.02 -2.91
CA GLY A 623 -18.51 -2.29 -1.76
C GLY A 623 -19.97 -1.87 -1.95
N ASN A 624 -20.26 -1.02 -2.94
CA ASN A 624 -21.61 -0.58 -3.30
C ASN A 624 -22.26 -1.42 -4.41
N TRP A 625 -21.52 -2.33 -5.05
CA TRP A 625 -22.08 -3.19 -6.12
C TRP A 625 -23.10 -4.17 -5.54
N PHE A 626 -24.23 -4.30 -6.22
CA PHE A 626 -25.26 -5.24 -5.80
C PHE A 626 -24.71 -6.66 -5.66
N GLY A 627 -25.05 -7.34 -4.56
CA GLY A 627 -24.63 -8.72 -4.30
C GLY A 627 -23.16 -8.91 -3.90
N VAL A 628 -22.36 -7.83 -3.83
CA VAL A 628 -20.95 -7.84 -3.42
C VAL A 628 -20.81 -7.48 -1.94
N LEU A 629 -19.98 -8.21 -1.20
CA LEU A 629 -19.52 -7.80 0.13
C LEU A 629 -17.99 -7.75 0.15
N VAL A 630 -17.47 -6.60 0.58
CA VAL A 630 -16.05 -6.38 0.79
C VAL A 630 -15.76 -6.30 2.28
N SER A 631 -14.70 -6.97 2.73
CA SER A 631 -14.20 -6.88 4.10
C SER A 631 -12.68 -6.73 4.07
N GLU A 632 -12.14 -5.75 4.80
CA GLU A 632 -10.71 -5.44 4.85
C GLU A 632 -10.06 -5.28 3.45
N GLY A 633 -10.83 -4.77 2.47
CA GLY A 633 -10.39 -4.59 1.09
C GLY A 633 -10.31 -5.84 0.23
N SER A 634 -10.99 -6.91 0.61
CA SER A 634 -11.15 -8.11 -0.22
C SER A 634 -12.62 -8.43 -0.43
N LEU A 635 -12.98 -8.86 -1.64
CA LEU A 635 -14.28 -9.46 -1.94
C LEU A 635 -14.41 -10.77 -1.15
N ILE A 636 -15.38 -10.84 -0.24
CA ILE A 636 -15.64 -12.04 0.57
C ILE A 636 -16.96 -12.73 0.21
N GLN A 637 -17.89 -12.04 -0.46
CA GLN A 637 -19.15 -12.61 -0.90
C GLN A 637 -19.55 -12.07 -2.28
N LEU A 638 -20.06 -12.99 -3.11
CA LEU A 638 -20.80 -12.70 -4.33
C LEU A 638 -22.13 -13.46 -4.27
N SER A 639 -23.24 -12.74 -4.18
CA SER A 639 -24.59 -13.29 -3.98
C SER A 639 -25.57 -12.68 -4.96
N MET A 640 -25.92 -13.45 -6.00
CA MET A 640 -26.76 -13.03 -7.13
C MET A 640 -27.92 -14.01 -7.34
N GLU A 641 -28.55 -14.45 -6.24
CA GLU A 641 -29.67 -15.38 -6.30
C GLU A 641 -30.90 -14.74 -6.95
N LYS A 642 -31.67 -15.52 -7.72
CA LYS A 642 -32.93 -15.07 -8.35
C LYS A 642 -32.80 -13.80 -9.19
N ASN A 643 -31.69 -13.64 -9.90
CA ASN A 643 -31.34 -12.38 -10.57
C ASN A 643 -31.33 -12.45 -12.11
N ASN A 644 -31.96 -13.49 -12.68
CA ASN A 644 -32.04 -13.73 -14.13
C ASN A 644 -30.66 -13.82 -14.81
N LEU A 645 -29.65 -14.39 -14.13
CA LEU A 645 -28.34 -14.66 -14.75
C LEU A 645 -28.53 -15.66 -15.90
N ARG A 646 -27.80 -15.41 -17.00
CA ARG A 646 -27.80 -16.26 -18.20
C ARG A 646 -26.39 -16.79 -18.49
N GLY A 647 -26.18 -17.49 -19.61
CA GLY A 647 -24.84 -17.84 -20.07
C GLY A 647 -24.13 -18.90 -19.24
N THR A 648 -22.83 -18.73 -18.96
CA THR A 648 -21.97 -19.70 -18.26
C THR A 648 -21.15 -19.03 -17.17
N LEU A 649 -20.68 -19.80 -16.17
CA LEU A 649 -19.68 -19.29 -15.22
C LEU A 649 -18.30 -19.22 -15.89
N PRO A 650 -17.58 -18.10 -15.77
CA PRO A 650 -16.26 -17.94 -16.37
C PRO A 650 -15.15 -18.52 -15.47
N SER A 651 -14.05 -18.99 -16.08
CA SER A 651 -12.86 -19.49 -15.37
C SER A 651 -12.21 -18.41 -14.48
N GLU A 652 -12.32 -17.14 -14.90
CA GLU A 652 -11.76 -15.95 -14.25
C GLU A 652 -12.33 -15.70 -12.85
N LEU A 653 -13.39 -16.41 -12.44
CA LEU A 653 -13.82 -16.44 -11.03
C LEU A 653 -12.72 -16.95 -10.10
N GLU A 654 -11.72 -17.68 -10.61
CA GLU A 654 -10.51 -18.03 -9.86
C GLU A 654 -9.76 -16.81 -9.31
N ASN A 655 -9.88 -15.64 -9.94
CA ASN A 655 -9.21 -14.43 -9.45
C ASN A 655 -9.73 -13.96 -8.08
N LEU A 656 -10.89 -14.45 -7.63
CA LEU A 656 -11.54 -14.07 -6.39
C LEU A 656 -11.02 -14.87 -5.18
N GLN A 657 -9.70 -14.93 -4.99
CA GLN A 657 -9.01 -15.84 -4.06
C GLN A 657 -9.41 -15.73 -2.57
N ASN A 658 -10.03 -14.61 -2.16
CA ASN A 658 -10.54 -14.39 -0.80
C ASN A 658 -12.04 -14.64 -0.63
N LEU A 659 -12.73 -15.08 -1.70
CA LEU A 659 -14.16 -15.33 -1.70
C LEU A 659 -14.51 -16.46 -0.73
N ARG A 660 -15.49 -16.21 0.14
CA ARG A 660 -16.00 -17.17 1.13
C ARG A 660 -17.39 -17.68 0.80
N ILE A 661 -18.20 -16.84 0.16
CA ILE A 661 -19.60 -17.15 -0.12
C ILE A 661 -19.88 -16.85 -1.60
N LEU A 662 -20.24 -17.89 -2.35
CA LEU A 662 -20.73 -17.79 -3.71
C LEU A 662 -22.16 -18.35 -3.79
N ARG A 663 -23.15 -17.47 -3.98
CA ARG A 663 -24.57 -17.84 -4.05
C ARG A 663 -25.18 -17.36 -5.36
N LEU A 664 -25.45 -18.28 -6.26
CA LEU A 664 -25.96 -18.00 -7.61
C LEU A 664 -27.23 -18.81 -7.92
N SER A 665 -27.92 -19.28 -6.88
CA SER A 665 -29.08 -20.15 -7.02
C SER A 665 -30.28 -19.44 -7.66
N LYS A 666 -31.17 -20.21 -8.32
CA LYS A 666 -32.44 -19.75 -8.91
C LYS A 666 -32.25 -18.80 -10.10
N ASN A 667 -31.26 -19.08 -10.94
CA ASN A 667 -31.00 -18.41 -12.20
C ASN A 667 -31.12 -19.40 -13.35
N ALA A 668 -32.36 -19.68 -13.78
CA ALA A 668 -32.66 -20.72 -14.76
C ALA A 668 -31.91 -20.58 -16.11
N GLY A 669 -31.45 -19.37 -16.47
CA GLY A 669 -30.68 -19.14 -17.68
C GLY A 669 -29.18 -19.41 -17.57
N LEU A 670 -28.66 -19.59 -16.36
CA LEU A 670 -27.25 -19.90 -16.11
C LEU A 670 -27.03 -21.39 -16.39
N SER A 671 -26.10 -21.68 -17.29
CA SER A 671 -25.95 -22.98 -17.94
C SER A 671 -24.49 -23.38 -18.12
N GLY A 672 -24.24 -24.53 -18.76
CA GLY A 672 -22.89 -25.06 -18.98
C GLY A 672 -22.28 -25.71 -17.72
N PRO A 673 -21.05 -26.25 -17.85
CA PRO A 673 -20.38 -26.92 -16.74
C PRO A 673 -19.98 -25.96 -15.63
N ILE A 674 -19.91 -26.48 -14.42
CA ILE A 674 -19.24 -25.80 -13.30
C ILE A 674 -17.73 -25.78 -13.62
N PRO A 675 -17.07 -24.61 -13.66
CA PRO A 675 -15.66 -24.54 -14.03
C PRO A 675 -14.78 -25.20 -12.95
N PRO A 676 -13.82 -26.08 -13.31
CA PRO A 676 -12.92 -26.72 -12.35
C PRO A 676 -12.05 -25.71 -11.60
N GLU A 677 -11.80 -24.52 -12.18
CA GLU A 677 -11.03 -23.44 -11.58
C GLU A 677 -11.65 -22.90 -10.28
N LEU A 678 -12.96 -23.12 -10.04
CA LEU A 678 -13.57 -22.82 -8.74
C LEU A 678 -12.93 -23.61 -7.59
N GLY A 679 -12.32 -24.77 -7.87
CA GLY A 679 -11.54 -25.54 -6.90
C GLY A 679 -10.29 -24.82 -6.38
N SER A 680 -9.87 -23.72 -7.01
CA SER A 680 -8.75 -22.89 -6.55
C SER A 680 -9.10 -21.95 -5.40
N LEU A 681 -10.39 -21.71 -5.13
CA LEU A 681 -10.85 -20.72 -4.15
C LEU A 681 -10.76 -21.25 -2.70
N GLN A 682 -9.54 -21.37 -2.18
CA GLN A 682 -9.23 -22.04 -0.90
C GLN A 682 -9.94 -21.47 0.35
N GLN A 683 -10.49 -20.26 0.27
CA GLN A 683 -11.25 -19.62 1.34
C GLN A 683 -12.76 -19.86 1.25
N LEU A 684 -13.25 -20.56 0.22
CA LEU A 684 -14.68 -20.76 -0.02
C LEU A 684 -15.29 -21.65 1.05
N GLN A 685 -16.34 -21.14 1.69
CA GLN A 685 -17.08 -21.78 2.78
C GLN A 685 -18.49 -22.19 2.33
N ASN A 686 -19.07 -21.45 1.39
CA ASN A 686 -20.41 -21.70 0.91
C ASN A 686 -20.51 -21.58 -0.61
N LEU A 687 -20.92 -22.67 -1.26
CA LEU A 687 -21.18 -22.74 -2.69
C LEU A 687 -22.61 -23.20 -2.95
N GLU A 688 -23.47 -22.27 -3.39
CA GLU A 688 -24.88 -22.55 -3.67
C GLU A 688 -25.24 -22.18 -5.12
N LEU A 689 -25.41 -23.20 -5.97
CA LEU A 689 -25.71 -23.03 -7.40
C LEU A 689 -27.08 -23.63 -7.79
N SER A 690 -27.92 -24.00 -6.83
CA SER A 690 -29.13 -24.79 -7.09
C SER A 690 -30.17 -24.06 -7.94
N ASN A 691 -31.01 -24.82 -8.67
CA ASN A 691 -32.09 -24.28 -9.49
C ASN A 691 -31.57 -23.39 -10.65
N ASN A 692 -30.57 -23.92 -11.35
CA ASN A 692 -29.92 -23.37 -12.54
C ASN A 692 -29.94 -24.44 -13.66
N SER A 693 -29.52 -24.09 -14.87
CA SER A 693 -29.41 -25.03 -16.01
C SER A 693 -27.99 -25.56 -16.20
N HIS A 694 -27.20 -25.69 -15.12
CA HIS A 694 -25.87 -26.30 -15.18
C HIS A 694 -25.93 -27.74 -15.71
N SER A 695 -24.88 -28.16 -16.40
CA SER A 695 -24.81 -29.44 -17.10
C SER A 695 -23.40 -30.00 -17.10
N GLY A 696 -23.26 -31.32 -17.13
CA GLY A 696 -21.96 -31.99 -17.10
C GLY A 696 -21.71 -32.65 -15.74
N SER A 697 -20.49 -33.08 -15.47
CA SER A 697 -20.11 -33.69 -14.19
C SER A 697 -19.67 -32.64 -13.17
N ILE A 698 -19.91 -32.92 -11.89
CA ILE A 698 -19.32 -32.16 -10.80
C ILE A 698 -17.78 -32.25 -10.93
N PRO A 699 -17.04 -31.13 -10.98
CA PRO A 699 -15.58 -31.16 -11.08
C PRO A 699 -14.96 -31.78 -9.81
N PRO A 700 -14.07 -32.79 -9.95
CA PRO A 700 -13.29 -33.34 -8.84
C PRO A 700 -12.49 -32.27 -8.07
N GLU A 701 -12.08 -31.20 -8.74
CA GLU A 701 -11.34 -30.07 -8.19
C GLU A 701 -12.08 -29.35 -7.05
N LEU A 702 -13.42 -29.45 -7.00
CA LEU A 702 -14.18 -28.93 -5.86
C LEU A 702 -13.79 -29.63 -4.54
N GLY A 703 -13.22 -30.83 -4.59
CA GLY A 703 -12.62 -31.52 -3.44
C GLY A 703 -11.41 -30.81 -2.82
N ASN A 704 -10.84 -29.81 -3.50
CA ASN A 704 -9.73 -29.01 -2.97
C ASN A 704 -10.17 -27.92 -1.99
N LEU A 705 -11.48 -27.66 -1.83
CA LEU A 705 -12.02 -26.55 -1.04
C LEU A 705 -12.09 -26.90 0.46
N GLN A 706 -10.93 -26.97 1.12
CA GLN A 706 -10.80 -27.47 2.50
C GLN A 706 -11.60 -26.71 3.58
N GLN A 707 -12.06 -25.48 3.28
CA GLN A 707 -12.90 -24.67 4.17
C GLN A 707 -14.40 -24.80 3.86
N LEU A 708 -14.80 -25.58 2.86
CA LEU A 708 -16.18 -25.65 2.40
C LEU A 708 -17.07 -26.30 3.47
N GLN A 709 -18.13 -25.60 3.86
CA GLN A 709 -19.11 -26.03 4.85
C GLN A 709 -20.45 -26.37 4.22
N THR A 710 -20.79 -25.75 3.10
CA THR A 710 -22.06 -25.95 2.41
C THR A 710 -21.83 -26.06 0.91
N LEU A 711 -22.30 -27.17 0.33
CA LEU A 711 -22.28 -27.43 -1.10
C LEU A 711 -23.70 -27.82 -1.56
N VAL A 712 -24.32 -26.96 -2.38
CA VAL A 712 -25.72 -27.09 -2.77
C VAL A 712 -25.85 -26.96 -4.30
N LEU A 713 -25.97 -28.11 -4.98
CA LEU A 713 -26.02 -28.24 -6.44
C LEU A 713 -27.31 -28.97 -6.89
N SER A 714 -28.44 -28.70 -6.24
CA SER A 714 -29.71 -29.39 -6.49
C SER A 714 -30.53 -28.71 -7.59
N ASP A 715 -31.47 -29.44 -8.19
CA ASP A 715 -32.35 -28.93 -9.26
C ASP A 715 -31.55 -28.38 -10.47
N GLN A 716 -30.65 -29.18 -11.03
CA GLN A 716 -29.87 -28.85 -12.23
C GLN A 716 -29.95 -29.98 -13.28
N SER A 717 -29.20 -29.86 -14.38
CA SER A 717 -29.01 -30.92 -15.39
C SER A 717 -27.65 -31.61 -15.24
N ASP A 718 -27.09 -31.63 -14.03
CA ASP A 718 -25.82 -32.28 -13.76
C ASP A 718 -25.93 -33.81 -13.91
N SER A 719 -24.86 -34.44 -14.37
CA SER A 719 -24.82 -35.84 -14.77
C SER A 719 -23.47 -36.49 -14.42
N GLY A 720 -23.31 -37.79 -14.70
CA GLY A 720 -22.08 -38.52 -14.35
C GLY A 720 -21.99 -38.90 -12.86
N PRO A 721 -20.87 -39.48 -12.42
CA PRO A 721 -20.69 -39.93 -11.04
C PRO A 721 -20.47 -38.78 -10.07
N ILE A 722 -20.84 -38.99 -8.80
CA ILE A 722 -20.41 -38.12 -7.70
C ILE A 722 -18.90 -38.33 -7.50
N PRO A 723 -18.05 -37.28 -7.56
CA PRO A 723 -16.61 -37.44 -7.41
C PRO A 723 -16.23 -37.91 -5.99
N PRO A 724 -15.38 -38.95 -5.84
CA PRO A 724 -14.88 -39.38 -4.53
C PRO A 724 -14.06 -38.28 -3.82
N GLU A 725 -13.46 -37.36 -4.57
CA GLU A 725 -12.69 -36.21 -4.06
C GLU A 725 -13.52 -35.28 -3.17
N LEU A 726 -14.86 -35.28 -3.28
CA LEU A 726 -15.73 -34.55 -2.35
C LEU A 726 -15.60 -35.07 -0.91
N GLY A 727 -15.13 -36.31 -0.72
CA GLY A 727 -14.78 -36.87 0.60
C GLY A 727 -13.61 -36.17 1.29
N ASN A 728 -12.85 -35.31 0.60
CA ASN A 728 -11.76 -34.53 1.18
C ASN A 728 -12.24 -33.28 1.94
N LEU A 729 -13.52 -32.92 1.85
CA LEU A 729 -14.07 -31.68 2.41
C LEU A 729 -14.38 -31.79 3.91
N GLN A 730 -13.35 -31.89 4.75
CA GLN A 730 -13.48 -32.22 6.18
C GLN A 730 -14.36 -31.26 7.01
N GLN A 731 -14.62 -30.04 6.52
CA GLN A 731 -15.49 -29.06 7.17
C GLN A 731 -16.94 -29.08 6.68
N LEU A 732 -17.27 -29.93 5.70
CA LEU A 732 -18.58 -29.94 5.05
C LEU A 732 -19.67 -30.38 6.03
N ARG A 733 -20.70 -29.55 6.16
CA ARG A 733 -21.88 -29.76 7.01
C ARG A 733 -23.12 -30.11 6.20
N LYS A 734 -23.21 -29.62 4.97
CA LYS A 734 -24.38 -29.82 4.11
C LYS A 734 -23.95 -30.14 2.68
N LEU A 735 -24.41 -31.29 2.19
CA LEU A 735 -24.27 -31.72 0.80
C LEU A 735 -25.65 -32.06 0.24
N THR A 736 -26.10 -31.30 -0.76
CA THR A 736 -27.39 -31.53 -1.41
C THR A 736 -27.25 -31.52 -2.93
N LEU A 737 -27.56 -32.67 -3.56
CA LEU A 737 -27.45 -32.92 -5.00
C LEU A 737 -28.76 -33.47 -5.59
N TYR A 738 -29.91 -33.14 -4.98
CA TYR A 738 -31.19 -33.75 -5.36
C TYR A 738 -31.72 -33.25 -6.71
N ASN A 739 -32.55 -34.06 -7.37
CA ASN A 739 -33.19 -33.75 -8.65
C ASN A 739 -32.16 -33.38 -9.75
N ASN A 740 -31.26 -34.32 -10.01
CA ASN A 740 -30.23 -34.27 -11.05
C ASN A 740 -30.21 -35.60 -11.81
N SER A 741 -29.22 -35.79 -12.70
CA SER A 741 -28.99 -37.03 -13.45
C SER A 741 -27.71 -37.76 -13.00
N HIS A 742 -27.31 -37.64 -11.72
CA HIS A 742 -26.12 -38.34 -11.22
C HIS A 742 -26.29 -39.86 -11.30
N SER A 743 -25.22 -40.56 -11.67
CA SER A 743 -25.21 -42.00 -11.95
C SER A 743 -24.03 -42.70 -11.26
N GLY A 744 -23.92 -44.02 -11.37
CA GLY A 744 -22.88 -44.78 -10.66
C GLY A 744 -23.21 -44.97 -9.17
N SER A 745 -22.22 -45.36 -8.37
CA SER A 745 -22.37 -45.61 -6.93
C SER A 745 -22.18 -44.36 -6.09
N ILE A 746 -22.78 -44.34 -4.90
CA ILE A 746 -22.42 -43.38 -3.85
C ILE A 746 -20.96 -43.67 -3.44
N PRO A 747 -20.02 -42.71 -3.52
CA PRO A 747 -18.63 -42.94 -3.12
C PRO A 747 -18.50 -43.23 -1.62
N SER A 748 -17.72 -44.24 -1.26
CA SER A 748 -17.40 -44.59 0.14
C SER A 748 -16.67 -43.46 0.87
N GLU A 749 -15.91 -42.66 0.13
CA GLU A 749 -15.12 -41.52 0.61
C GLU A 749 -15.99 -40.43 1.25
N LEU A 750 -17.29 -40.36 0.92
CA LEU A 750 -18.21 -39.46 1.61
C LEU A 750 -18.33 -39.78 3.11
N GLY A 751 -18.03 -41.02 3.54
CA GLY A 751 -17.95 -41.42 4.95
C GLY A 751 -16.83 -40.73 5.75
N ASN A 752 -15.91 -40.04 5.08
CA ASN A 752 -14.85 -39.25 5.72
C ASN A 752 -15.35 -37.89 6.26
N LEU A 753 -16.54 -37.44 5.87
CA LEU A 753 -17.06 -36.10 6.18
C LEU A 753 -17.64 -36.01 7.60
N LYS A 754 -16.78 -36.08 8.64
CA LYS A 754 -17.21 -36.20 10.05
C LYS A 754 -18.06 -35.03 10.59
N GLN A 755 -18.07 -33.89 9.90
CA GLN A 755 -18.89 -32.73 10.25
C GLN A 755 -20.24 -32.69 9.52
N LEU A 756 -20.53 -33.64 8.65
CA LEU A 756 -21.71 -33.64 7.79
C LEU A 756 -22.99 -33.85 8.62
N GLN A 757 -23.94 -32.94 8.46
CA GLN A 757 -25.25 -32.91 9.13
C GLN A 757 -26.38 -33.28 8.17
N THR A 758 -26.22 -33.00 6.89
CA THR A 758 -27.22 -33.30 5.86
C THR A 758 -26.56 -33.88 4.62
N LEU A 759 -26.99 -35.08 4.24
CA LEU A 759 -26.69 -35.72 2.96
C LEU A 759 -28.02 -35.98 2.22
N SER A 760 -28.24 -35.25 1.13
CA SER A 760 -29.48 -35.34 0.35
C SER A 760 -29.17 -35.59 -1.13
N LEU A 761 -29.49 -36.79 -1.60
CA LEU A 761 -29.32 -37.25 -2.99
C LEU A 761 -30.62 -37.75 -3.69
N PRO A 762 -31.85 -37.35 -3.31
CA PRO A 762 -33.06 -37.89 -3.93
C PRO A 762 -33.20 -37.58 -5.41
N ASN A 763 -33.99 -38.41 -6.10
CA ASN A 763 -34.36 -38.23 -7.51
C ASN A 763 -33.12 -38.09 -8.42
N ASN A 764 -32.32 -39.15 -8.46
CA ASN A 764 -31.14 -39.29 -9.32
C ASN A 764 -31.14 -40.71 -9.94
N SER A 765 -30.09 -41.06 -10.67
CA SER A 765 -29.87 -42.42 -11.24
C SER A 765 -28.77 -43.18 -10.50
N LEU A 766 -28.58 -42.93 -9.19
CA LEU A 766 -27.55 -43.62 -8.39
C LEU A 766 -27.89 -45.10 -8.24
N SER A 767 -26.87 -45.96 -8.26
CA SER A 767 -27.00 -47.43 -8.28
C SER A 767 -25.95 -48.08 -7.38
N GLY A 768 -25.95 -49.41 -7.27
CA GLY A 768 -25.02 -50.12 -6.37
C GLY A 768 -25.51 -50.14 -4.92
N LEU A 769 -24.59 -50.32 -3.98
CA LEU A 769 -24.88 -50.45 -2.54
C LEU A 769 -24.90 -49.07 -1.86
N ILE A 770 -25.59 -48.99 -0.72
CA ILE A 770 -25.33 -47.91 0.27
C ILE A 770 -23.99 -48.25 0.95
N PRO A 771 -22.96 -47.39 0.88
CA PRO A 771 -21.67 -47.67 1.52
C PRO A 771 -21.78 -47.75 3.04
N SER A 772 -21.15 -48.74 3.67
CA SER A 772 -21.16 -48.88 5.14
C SER A 772 -20.37 -47.76 5.82
N GLU A 773 -19.42 -47.13 5.11
CA GLU A 773 -18.64 -45.98 5.57
C GLU A 773 -19.51 -44.77 5.93
N LEU A 774 -20.73 -44.66 5.36
CA LEU A 774 -21.69 -43.62 5.76
C LEU A 774 -22.12 -43.74 7.22
N GLY A 775 -22.01 -44.92 7.83
CA GLY A 775 -22.21 -45.13 9.27
C GLY A 775 -21.20 -44.40 10.15
N GLY A 776 -20.11 -43.88 9.58
CA GLY A 776 -19.10 -43.08 10.28
C GLY A 776 -19.41 -41.58 10.36
N LEU A 777 -20.58 -41.12 9.90
CA LEU A 777 -20.96 -39.70 9.87
C LEU A 777 -21.64 -39.26 11.18
N GLU A 778 -20.87 -39.20 12.27
CA GLU A 778 -21.36 -39.03 13.65
C GLU A 778 -22.28 -37.79 13.89
N GLN A 779 -22.19 -36.76 13.04
CA GLN A 779 -22.99 -35.53 13.16
C GLN A 779 -24.24 -35.52 12.25
N LEU A 780 -24.48 -36.60 11.50
CA LEU A 780 -25.53 -36.65 10.48
C LEU A 780 -26.92 -36.62 11.12
N ARG A 781 -27.77 -35.72 10.65
CA ARG A 781 -29.16 -35.55 11.08
C ARG A 781 -30.15 -35.99 10.02
N THR A 782 -29.83 -35.79 8.75
CA THR A 782 -30.67 -36.18 7.62
C THR A 782 -29.87 -36.98 6.61
N LEU A 783 -30.32 -38.21 6.35
CA LEU A 783 -29.88 -39.05 5.24
C LEU A 783 -31.07 -39.30 4.31
N SER A 784 -31.03 -38.69 3.13
CA SER A 784 -32.11 -38.77 2.14
C SER A 784 -31.58 -39.31 0.82
N LEU A 785 -31.98 -40.53 0.46
CA LEU A 785 -31.60 -41.23 -0.76
C LEU A 785 -32.78 -41.75 -1.63
N PRO A 786 -34.04 -41.28 -1.49
CA PRO A 786 -35.16 -41.91 -2.19
C PRO A 786 -35.15 -41.65 -3.70
N GLN A 787 -35.91 -42.45 -4.45
CA GLN A 787 -36.04 -42.34 -5.90
C GLN A 787 -34.68 -42.44 -6.62
N ASN A 788 -33.97 -43.52 -6.34
CA ASN A 788 -32.74 -43.92 -7.02
C ASN A 788 -32.85 -45.40 -7.43
N SER A 789 -31.76 -45.97 -7.94
CA SER A 789 -31.64 -47.39 -8.29
C SER A 789 -30.70 -48.14 -7.32
N LEU A 790 -30.63 -47.72 -6.05
CA LEU A 790 -29.79 -48.36 -5.03
C LEU A 790 -30.30 -49.77 -4.73
N SER A 791 -29.39 -50.69 -4.39
CA SER A 791 -29.66 -52.12 -4.26
C SER A 791 -28.87 -52.74 -3.11
N GLY A 792 -29.14 -54.02 -2.82
CA GLY A 792 -28.49 -54.72 -1.70
C GLY A 792 -29.07 -54.35 -0.32
N PRO A 793 -28.44 -54.81 0.77
CA PRO A 793 -28.95 -54.59 2.13
C PRO A 793 -28.74 -53.15 2.62
N ILE A 794 -29.59 -52.75 3.57
CA ILE A 794 -29.31 -51.58 4.40
C ILE A 794 -28.11 -51.92 5.30
N PRO A 795 -27.00 -51.15 5.29
CA PRO A 795 -25.85 -51.44 6.12
C PRO A 795 -26.19 -51.31 7.62
N PRO A 796 -25.84 -52.29 8.47
CA PRO A 796 -26.05 -52.20 9.92
C PRO A 796 -25.28 -51.02 10.55
N GLU A 797 -24.18 -50.58 9.94
CA GLU A 797 -23.37 -49.45 10.40
C GLU A 797 -24.14 -48.13 10.42
N LEU A 798 -25.24 -48.00 9.66
CA LEU A 798 -26.12 -46.82 9.76
C LEU A 798 -26.74 -46.68 11.15
N GLY A 799 -26.81 -47.76 11.94
CA GLY A 799 -27.23 -47.74 13.34
C GLY A 799 -26.27 -46.97 14.28
N ASN A 800 -25.07 -46.61 13.82
CA ASN A 800 -24.11 -45.81 14.60
C ASN A 800 -24.40 -44.30 14.55
N LEU A 801 -25.36 -43.86 13.73
CA LEU A 801 -25.65 -42.44 13.50
C LEU A 801 -26.55 -41.86 14.60
N GLU A 802 -26.05 -41.77 15.84
CA GLU A 802 -26.85 -41.41 17.02
C GLU A 802 -27.60 -40.06 16.91
N GLN A 803 -27.13 -39.13 16.06
CA GLN A 803 -27.75 -37.83 15.83
C GLN A 803 -28.82 -37.84 14.72
N LEU A 804 -29.04 -38.97 14.05
CA LEU A 804 -29.93 -39.08 12.89
C LEU A 804 -31.38 -38.88 13.30
N GLN A 805 -32.06 -37.98 12.60
CA GLN A 805 -33.46 -37.59 12.80
C GLN A 805 -34.32 -38.10 11.64
N GLU A 806 -33.76 -38.13 10.43
CA GLU A 806 -34.50 -38.45 9.21
C GLU A 806 -33.72 -39.44 8.36
N LEU A 807 -34.33 -40.60 8.09
CA LEU A 807 -33.82 -41.63 7.19
C LEU A 807 -34.86 -41.95 6.11
N TYR A 808 -34.61 -41.46 4.89
CA TYR A 808 -35.46 -41.68 3.73
C TYR A 808 -34.75 -42.55 2.69
N LEU A 809 -35.24 -43.78 2.48
CA LEU A 809 -34.68 -44.75 1.54
C LEU A 809 -35.71 -45.28 0.52
N TRP A 810 -36.91 -44.69 0.49
CA TRP A 810 -38.03 -45.18 -0.32
C TRP A 810 -37.82 -45.11 -1.83
N SER A 811 -38.55 -45.93 -2.59
CA SER A 811 -38.39 -46.07 -4.05
C SER A 811 -36.93 -46.31 -4.48
N ASN A 812 -36.40 -47.45 -4.02
CA ASN A 812 -35.13 -48.01 -4.45
C ASN A 812 -35.32 -49.52 -4.72
N SER A 813 -34.24 -50.25 -4.95
CA SER A 813 -34.20 -51.71 -5.10
C SER A 813 -33.51 -52.41 -3.92
N LEU A 814 -33.58 -51.83 -2.71
CA LEU A 814 -32.96 -52.39 -1.50
C LEU A 814 -33.59 -53.76 -1.16
N SER A 815 -32.80 -54.69 -0.61
CA SER A 815 -33.24 -56.07 -0.33
C SER A 815 -32.63 -56.60 0.98
N GLY A 816 -33.12 -57.73 1.49
CA GLY A 816 -32.70 -58.26 2.79
C GLY A 816 -33.44 -57.62 3.98
N PRO A 817 -33.08 -57.99 5.22
CA PRO A 817 -33.78 -57.54 6.42
C PRO A 817 -33.45 -56.10 6.81
N ILE A 818 -34.34 -55.50 7.61
CA ILE A 818 -34.01 -54.28 8.36
C ILE A 818 -32.98 -54.66 9.43
N PRO A 819 -31.80 -54.01 9.48
CA PRO A 819 -30.82 -54.25 10.54
C PRO A 819 -31.39 -53.90 11.91
N SER A 820 -31.13 -54.75 12.90
CA SER A 820 -31.58 -54.52 14.29
C SER A 820 -30.95 -53.26 14.91
N GLU A 821 -29.76 -52.90 14.42
CA GLU A 821 -28.93 -51.78 14.81
C GLU A 821 -29.61 -50.43 14.55
N LEU A 822 -30.55 -50.35 13.61
CA LEU A 822 -31.35 -49.13 13.42
C LEU A 822 -32.20 -48.78 14.66
N GLY A 823 -32.46 -49.75 15.54
CA GLY A 823 -33.08 -49.51 16.84
C GLY A 823 -32.23 -48.66 17.81
N ASN A 824 -30.95 -48.43 17.52
CA ASN A 824 -30.06 -47.59 18.33
C ASN A 824 -30.23 -46.08 18.04
N LEU A 825 -30.96 -45.71 16.98
CA LEU A 825 -31.11 -44.33 16.52
C LEU A 825 -32.12 -43.54 17.36
N GLY A 826 -31.82 -43.33 18.65
CA GLY A 826 -32.76 -42.72 19.61
C GLY A 826 -33.25 -41.31 19.28
N GLN A 827 -32.64 -40.61 18.31
CA GLN A 827 -33.09 -39.30 17.81
C GLN A 827 -34.01 -39.37 16.59
N LEU A 828 -34.23 -40.56 16.02
CA LEU A 828 -34.93 -40.75 14.76
C LEU A 828 -36.42 -40.39 14.88
N GLN A 829 -36.88 -39.57 13.95
CA GLN A 829 -38.25 -39.08 13.84
C GLN A 829 -38.97 -39.65 12.62
N HIS A 830 -38.25 -39.79 11.50
CA HIS A 830 -38.80 -40.28 10.25
C HIS A 830 -37.98 -41.46 9.72
N LEU A 831 -38.65 -42.60 9.54
CA LEU A 831 -38.11 -43.78 8.88
C LEU A 831 -39.01 -44.19 7.72
N ASP A 832 -38.55 -43.96 6.50
CA ASP A 832 -39.29 -44.31 5.29
C ASP A 832 -38.50 -45.30 4.43
N LEU A 833 -39.02 -46.52 4.36
CA LEU A 833 -38.45 -47.66 3.64
C LEU A 833 -39.36 -48.14 2.51
N ALA A 834 -40.42 -47.40 2.19
CA ALA A 834 -41.47 -47.85 1.29
C ALA A 834 -40.96 -48.13 -0.13
N TYR A 835 -41.67 -48.97 -0.88
CA TYR A 835 -41.36 -49.25 -2.29
C TYR A 835 -39.93 -49.74 -2.52
N ASN A 836 -39.56 -50.82 -1.83
CA ASN A 836 -38.28 -51.52 -1.96
C ASN A 836 -38.53 -53.04 -2.10
N SER A 837 -37.48 -53.86 -2.02
CA SER A 837 -37.55 -55.32 -1.97
C SER A 837 -37.05 -55.90 -0.64
N LEU A 838 -37.15 -55.13 0.46
CA LEU A 838 -36.73 -55.55 1.80
C LEU A 838 -37.59 -56.71 2.30
N SER A 839 -37.01 -57.66 3.04
CA SER A 839 -37.64 -58.92 3.41
C SER A 839 -37.38 -59.33 4.86
N GLY A 840 -38.00 -60.41 5.33
CA GLY A 840 -37.86 -60.86 6.72
C GLY A 840 -38.78 -60.15 7.71
N PRO A 841 -38.63 -60.44 9.02
CA PRO A 841 -39.46 -59.84 10.06
C PRO A 841 -39.04 -58.42 10.40
N ILE A 842 -39.96 -57.66 10.99
CA ILE A 842 -39.66 -56.32 11.55
C ILE A 842 -38.90 -56.50 12.86
N PRO A 843 -37.68 -55.93 13.04
CA PRO A 843 -36.91 -56.09 14.25
C PRO A 843 -37.61 -55.47 15.47
N PRO A 844 -37.73 -56.19 16.60
CA PRO A 844 -38.29 -55.63 17.83
C PRO A 844 -37.54 -54.39 18.35
N GLY A 845 -36.26 -54.25 18.01
CA GLY A 845 -35.43 -53.09 18.37
C GLY A 845 -35.98 -51.75 17.89
N LEU A 846 -36.79 -51.71 16.81
CA LEU A 846 -37.44 -50.47 16.36
C LEU A 846 -38.40 -49.88 17.39
N GLY A 847 -38.92 -50.68 18.33
CA GLY A 847 -39.73 -50.19 19.44
C GLY A 847 -39.00 -49.27 20.41
N LYS A 848 -37.65 -49.25 20.38
CA LYS A 848 -36.82 -48.36 21.23
C LYS A 848 -36.81 -46.90 20.74
N LEU A 849 -37.29 -46.63 19.53
CA LEU A 849 -37.21 -45.33 18.86
C LEU A 849 -38.28 -44.35 19.39
N SER A 850 -38.21 -43.98 20.67
CA SER A 850 -39.23 -43.17 21.38
C SER A 850 -39.62 -41.84 20.72
N ARG A 851 -38.78 -41.30 19.82
CA ARG A 851 -39.04 -40.06 19.07
C ARG A 851 -39.61 -40.27 17.67
N LEU A 852 -39.87 -41.52 17.27
CA LEU A 852 -40.35 -41.84 15.93
C LEU A 852 -41.77 -41.32 15.74
N ILE A 853 -41.95 -40.48 14.73
CA ILE A 853 -43.21 -39.85 14.34
C ILE A 853 -43.81 -40.60 13.15
N TRP A 854 -42.96 -41.06 12.22
CA TRP A 854 -43.43 -41.69 10.99
C TRP A 854 -42.63 -42.96 10.66
N LEU A 855 -43.34 -44.07 10.46
CA LEU A 855 -42.80 -45.34 10.00
C LEU A 855 -43.56 -45.83 8.75
N ASP A 856 -42.90 -45.78 7.60
CA ASP A 856 -43.45 -46.31 6.35
C ASP A 856 -42.65 -47.53 5.86
N LEU A 857 -43.32 -48.67 5.83
CA LEU A 857 -42.80 -49.98 5.47
C LEU A 857 -43.49 -50.55 4.22
N ARG A 858 -44.39 -49.79 3.58
CA ARG A 858 -45.29 -50.32 2.55
C ARG A 858 -44.57 -50.85 1.33
N SER A 859 -45.24 -51.74 0.61
CA SER A 859 -44.80 -52.23 -0.71
C SER A 859 -43.36 -52.77 -0.67
N ASN A 860 -43.09 -53.65 0.29
CA ASN A 860 -41.86 -54.43 0.44
C ASN A 860 -42.19 -55.95 0.38
N ARG A 861 -41.26 -56.79 0.82
CA ARG A 861 -41.39 -58.25 0.95
C ARG A 861 -41.29 -58.70 2.41
N PHE A 862 -41.62 -57.83 3.36
CA PHE A 862 -41.63 -58.17 4.79
C PHE A 862 -42.65 -59.27 5.09
N THR A 863 -42.32 -60.09 6.09
CA THR A 863 -43.11 -61.26 6.49
C THR A 863 -43.30 -61.30 8.00
N GLY A 864 -44.36 -61.97 8.45
CA GLY A 864 -44.60 -62.21 9.87
C GLY A 864 -45.51 -61.16 10.48
N ARG A 865 -45.39 -60.95 11.80
CA ARG A 865 -46.23 -60.01 12.55
C ARG A 865 -45.44 -58.76 12.95
N LEU A 866 -46.14 -57.64 13.10
CA LEU A 866 -45.56 -56.46 13.74
C LEU A 866 -45.18 -56.80 15.20
N PRO A 867 -43.95 -56.47 15.66
CA PRO A 867 -43.51 -56.77 17.01
C PRO A 867 -44.25 -55.90 18.02
N ARG A 868 -44.56 -56.47 19.21
CA ARG A 868 -45.29 -55.77 20.26
C ARG A 868 -44.51 -54.59 20.84
N SER A 869 -43.19 -54.64 20.79
CA SER A 869 -42.33 -53.51 21.15
C SER A 869 -42.68 -52.20 20.44
N LEU A 870 -43.30 -52.23 19.24
CA LEU A 870 -43.75 -51.00 18.57
C LEU A 870 -44.81 -50.25 19.39
N MET A 871 -45.54 -50.92 20.27
CA MET A 871 -46.50 -50.28 21.18
C MET A 871 -45.86 -49.27 22.15
N GLN A 872 -44.53 -49.29 22.29
CA GLN A 872 -43.76 -48.34 23.10
C GLN A 872 -43.52 -46.99 22.38
N LEU A 873 -43.90 -46.88 21.10
CA LEU A 873 -43.73 -45.68 20.29
C LEU A 873 -44.88 -44.70 20.54
N ASP A 874 -44.78 -43.93 21.63
CA ASP A 874 -45.82 -42.99 22.05
C ASP A 874 -45.98 -41.76 21.13
N SER A 875 -44.95 -41.44 20.33
CA SER A 875 -44.91 -40.25 19.45
C SER A 875 -45.39 -40.53 18.01
N LEU A 876 -45.87 -41.74 17.73
CA LEU A 876 -46.10 -42.21 16.36
C LEU A 876 -47.40 -41.62 15.78
N ASP A 877 -47.28 -40.80 14.74
CA ASP A 877 -48.39 -40.20 14.01
C ASP A 877 -48.76 -40.99 12.74
N GLY A 878 -47.85 -41.81 12.22
CA GLY A 878 -48.08 -42.64 11.04
C GLY A 878 -47.36 -43.98 11.06
N LEU A 879 -48.12 -45.05 10.75
CA LEU A 879 -47.62 -46.42 10.60
C LEU A 879 -48.24 -47.09 9.39
N LEU A 880 -47.45 -47.26 8.34
CA LEU A 880 -47.91 -47.78 7.06
C LEU A 880 -47.14 -49.07 6.72
N PHE A 881 -47.85 -50.17 6.47
CA PHE A 881 -47.26 -51.52 6.31
C PHE A 881 -48.04 -52.45 5.37
N ASP A 882 -48.82 -51.91 4.44
CA ASP A 882 -49.55 -52.67 3.42
C ASP A 882 -48.67 -53.10 2.21
N GLY A 883 -49.25 -53.87 1.29
CA GLY A 883 -48.58 -54.32 0.06
C GLY A 883 -47.55 -55.46 0.26
N GLN A 884 -47.63 -56.19 1.37
CA GLN A 884 -46.70 -57.27 1.75
C GLN A 884 -47.34 -58.31 2.68
N ASN A 885 -46.60 -59.36 3.06
CA ASN A 885 -47.05 -60.43 3.96
C ASN A 885 -46.81 -60.11 5.45
N LEU A 886 -46.90 -58.83 5.80
CA LEU A 886 -46.80 -58.32 7.17
C LEU A 886 -48.20 -58.00 7.69
N CYS A 887 -48.50 -58.39 8.92
CA CYS A 887 -49.79 -58.13 9.54
C CYS A 887 -49.67 -57.68 11.00
N ALA A 888 -50.63 -56.90 11.48
CA ALA A 888 -50.74 -56.52 12.87
C ALA A 888 -51.31 -57.68 13.72
N PRO A 889 -50.76 -57.96 14.91
CA PRO A 889 -51.34 -58.88 15.88
C PRO A 889 -52.85 -58.64 16.10
N ALA A 890 -53.64 -59.71 16.12
CA ALA A 890 -55.10 -59.63 16.17
C ALA A 890 -55.69 -59.45 17.57
N ASP A 891 -54.86 -59.38 18.61
CA ASP A 891 -55.32 -59.17 19.97
C ASP A 891 -55.80 -57.74 20.22
N ASP A 892 -56.74 -57.59 21.16
CA ASP A 892 -57.45 -56.32 21.41
C ASP A 892 -56.49 -55.18 21.80
N GLU A 893 -55.44 -55.48 22.56
CA GLU A 893 -54.48 -54.50 23.06
C GLU A 893 -53.68 -53.86 21.90
N PHE A 894 -53.12 -54.69 21.01
CA PHE A 894 -52.39 -54.20 19.85
C PHE A 894 -53.30 -53.47 18.86
N GLN A 895 -54.52 -53.97 18.64
CA GLN A 895 -55.48 -53.33 17.74
C GLN A 895 -55.98 -51.98 18.29
N MET A 896 -56.14 -51.85 19.61
CA MET A 896 -56.46 -50.58 20.27
C MET A 896 -55.32 -49.56 20.11
N TRP A 897 -54.07 -49.97 20.34
CA TRP A 897 -52.91 -49.11 20.10
C TRP A 897 -52.85 -48.65 18.64
N LEU A 898 -52.99 -49.59 17.68
CA LEU A 898 -52.95 -49.29 16.25
C LEU A 898 -54.03 -48.27 15.83
N LYS A 899 -55.24 -48.37 16.39
CA LYS A 899 -56.35 -47.45 16.11
C LYS A 899 -56.10 -46.03 16.61
N ASN A 900 -55.25 -45.84 17.61
CA ASN A 900 -54.94 -44.53 18.17
C ASN A 900 -53.90 -43.76 17.34
N ILE A 901 -53.23 -44.41 16.40
CA ILE A 901 -52.30 -43.75 15.47
C ILE A 901 -53.11 -43.10 14.33
N PRO A 902 -52.99 -41.77 14.11
CA PRO A 902 -53.81 -41.04 13.14
C PRO A 902 -53.74 -41.58 11.71
N ASN A 903 -52.56 -41.96 11.23
CA ASN A 903 -52.34 -42.39 9.85
C ASN A 903 -51.88 -43.85 9.80
N THR A 904 -52.82 -44.79 9.74
CA THR A 904 -52.50 -46.22 9.65
C THR A 904 -53.01 -46.88 8.39
N LEU A 905 -52.20 -47.75 7.81
CA LEU A 905 -52.56 -48.55 6.64
C LEU A 905 -51.85 -49.90 6.69
N GLY A 906 -52.61 -51.00 6.79
CA GLY A 906 -52.08 -52.35 6.84
C GLY A 906 -53.15 -53.38 7.17
N SER A 907 -52.77 -54.66 7.23
CA SER A 907 -53.69 -55.78 7.47
C SER A 907 -53.55 -56.38 8.88
N THR A 908 -54.61 -56.97 9.42
CA THR A 908 -54.58 -57.70 10.70
C THR A 908 -54.42 -59.20 10.46
N CYS A 909 -53.64 -59.90 11.29
CA CYS A 909 -53.36 -61.33 11.10
C CYS A 909 -54.62 -62.20 11.28
N THR A 910 -54.85 -63.20 10.43
CA THR A 910 -55.95 -64.16 10.58
C THR A 910 -55.51 -65.42 11.34
N GLY A 911 -56.25 -65.79 12.40
CA GLY A 911 -55.83 -66.65 13.52
C GLY A 911 -55.53 -68.15 13.30
N THR A 912 -54.67 -68.52 12.35
CA THR A 912 -54.10 -69.88 12.21
C THR A 912 -52.59 -69.92 12.03
N ALA A 913 -51.93 -68.76 11.95
CA ALA A 913 -50.50 -68.66 11.70
C ALA A 913 -49.65 -69.04 12.92
N LEU A 914 -48.54 -69.75 12.67
CA LEU A 914 -47.47 -70.04 13.63
C LEU A 914 -47.08 -68.75 14.36
N HIS A 915 -47.00 -68.78 15.69
CA HIS A 915 -46.63 -67.62 16.49
C HIS A 915 -46.07 -67.97 17.87
N PHE A 916 -45.15 -67.16 18.39
CA PHE A 916 -44.81 -67.14 19.81
C PHE A 916 -45.84 -66.32 20.60
N THR A 917 -46.18 -66.78 21.80
CA THR A 917 -47.23 -66.18 22.64
C THR A 917 -46.71 -65.16 23.66
N SER A 918 -45.39 -65.09 23.84
CA SER A 918 -44.72 -64.16 24.74
C SER A 918 -43.34 -63.78 24.20
N GLU A 919 -42.91 -62.54 24.44
CA GLU A 919 -41.52 -62.14 24.22
C GLU A 919 -40.58 -62.87 25.19
N PHE A 920 -39.31 -62.96 24.82
CA PHE A 920 -38.26 -63.56 25.64
C PHE A 920 -37.26 -62.48 26.04
N SER A 921 -36.98 -62.35 27.34
CA SER A 921 -36.12 -61.27 27.84
C SER A 921 -34.65 -61.47 27.47
N ASP A 922 -33.96 -60.35 27.27
CA ASP A 922 -32.50 -60.28 27.17
C ASP A 922 -31.81 -60.95 28.37
N GLN A 923 -30.64 -61.53 28.12
CA GLN A 923 -29.90 -62.34 29.09
C GLN A 923 -28.48 -61.80 29.25
N SER A 924 -28.01 -61.67 30.49
CA SER A 924 -26.64 -61.30 30.79
C SER A 924 -25.99 -62.37 31.66
N PHE A 925 -24.82 -62.84 31.26
CA PHE A 925 -24.08 -63.90 31.93
C PHE A 925 -22.69 -63.40 32.37
N PRO A 926 -22.25 -63.70 33.60
CA PRO A 926 -20.89 -63.37 34.01
C PRO A 926 -19.85 -64.28 33.34
N HIS A 927 -18.73 -63.70 32.92
CA HIS A 927 -17.63 -64.41 32.30
C HIS A 927 -17.06 -65.52 33.22
N ARG A 928 -16.85 -66.72 32.66
CA ARG A 928 -16.31 -67.92 33.35
C ARG A 928 -17.18 -68.47 34.48
N ILE A 929 -18.47 -68.15 34.52
CA ILE A 929 -19.41 -68.73 35.48
C ILE A 929 -20.44 -69.58 34.72
N PRO A 930 -20.65 -70.87 35.08
CA PRO A 930 -21.64 -71.72 34.44
C PRO A 930 -23.05 -71.11 34.52
N ILE A 931 -23.77 -71.07 33.40
CA ILE A 931 -25.13 -70.55 33.39
C ILE A 931 -26.12 -71.61 33.87
N THR A 932 -27.20 -71.16 34.50
CA THR A 932 -28.35 -72.03 34.69
C THR A 932 -28.98 -72.30 33.32
N PRO A 933 -29.27 -73.57 32.94
CA PRO A 933 -29.84 -73.88 31.63
C PRO A 933 -31.13 -73.09 31.36
N LEU A 934 -31.16 -72.42 30.21
CA LEU A 934 -32.19 -71.48 29.82
C LEU A 934 -33.07 -72.08 28.72
N ILE A 935 -34.36 -72.28 29.00
CA ILE A 935 -35.31 -72.90 28.06
C ILE A 935 -36.07 -71.82 27.28
N LEU A 936 -36.02 -71.89 25.95
CA LEU A 936 -36.73 -70.97 25.04
C LEU A 936 -38.20 -71.39 24.82
N PRO A 937 -39.12 -70.43 24.66
CA PRO A 937 -40.57 -70.68 24.62
C PRO A 937 -41.01 -71.46 23.37
N GLU A 938 -42.23 -72.01 23.39
CA GLU A 938 -42.79 -72.80 22.29
C GLU A 938 -43.65 -71.91 21.39
N ALA A 939 -43.56 -72.11 20.08
CA ALA A 939 -44.49 -71.49 19.14
C ALA A 939 -45.83 -72.27 19.14
N GLN A 940 -46.93 -71.53 19.09
CA GLN A 940 -48.30 -72.04 18.97
C GLN A 940 -48.84 -71.82 17.55
N GLY A 941 -49.79 -72.65 17.11
CA GLY A 941 -50.33 -72.61 15.75
C GLY A 941 -49.38 -73.21 14.70
N GLY A 942 -49.67 -72.98 13.41
CA GLY A 942 -48.92 -73.57 12.30
C GLY A 942 -49.18 -75.07 12.07
N ILE A 943 -48.47 -75.65 11.10
CA ILE A 943 -48.60 -77.06 10.70
C ILE A 943 -47.45 -77.91 11.29
N SER A 944 -47.75 -78.89 12.15
CA SER A 944 -46.73 -79.80 12.72
C SER A 944 -46.01 -80.65 11.66
N PRO A 945 -44.73 -81.01 11.86
CA PRO A 945 -43.88 -80.65 13.00
C PRO A 945 -43.30 -79.23 12.89
N VAL A 946 -43.22 -78.53 14.02
CA VAL A 946 -42.54 -77.23 14.11
C VAL A 946 -41.07 -77.48 14.47
N THR A 947 -40.16 -76.87 13.72
CA THR A 947 -38.71 -76.94 13.95
C THR A 947 -38.18 -75.61 14.46
N TYR A 948 -37.12 -75.65 15.26
CA TYR A 948 -36.58 -74.49 15.96
C TYR A 948 -35.12 -74.27 15.62
N THR A 949 -34.74 -73.04 15.33
CA THR A 949 -33.37 -72.64 15.00
C THR A 949 -32.99 -71.37 15.76
N LEU A 950 -31.70 -71.23 16.09
CA LEU A 950 -31.15 -70.07 16.77
C LEU A 950 -29.94 -69.56 15.98
N ASN A 951 -29.94 -68.28 15.62
CA ASN A 951 -28.85 -67.61 14.90
C ASN A 951 -28.59 -66.22 15.50
N PRO A 952 -27.33 -65.73 15.55
CA PRO A 952 -26.08 -66.37 15.09
C PRO A 952 -25.59 -67.46 16.06
N ALA A 953 -24.36 -67.97 15.87
CA ALA A 953 -23.75 -68.91 16.80
C ALA A 953 -23.59 -68.29 18.20
N LEU A 954 -23.79 -69.10 19.25
CA LEU A 954 -23.61 -68.66 20.63
C LEU A 954 -22.14 -68.36 20.96
N PRO A 955 -21.84 -67.51 21.96
CA PRO A 955 -20.47 -67.23 22.37
C PRO A 955 -19.77 -68.50 22.83
N ASP A 956 -18.44 -68.55 22.66
CA ASP A 956 -17.63 -69.71 23.02
C ASP A 956 -17.93 -70.19 24.45
N GLY A 957 -18.24 -71.47 24.58
CA GLY A 957 -18.58 -72.12 25.84
C GLY A 957 -20.08 -72.26 26.14
N LEU A 958 -20.97 -71.67 25.34
CA LEU A 958 -22.42 -71.89 25.36
C LEU A 958 -22.89 -72.75 24.17
N VAL A 959 -23.89 -73.60 24.39
CA VAL A 959 -24.44 -74.52 23.36
C VAL A 959 -25.97 -74.50 23.38
N TYR A 960 -26.58 -74.54 22.20
CA TYR A 960 -28.03 -74.64 22.01
C TYR A 960 -28.43 -76.05 21.55
N ASP A 961 -29.41 -76.64 22.24
CA ASP A 961 -30.04 -77.91 21.85
C ASP A 961 -31.45 -77.65 21.28
N SER A 962 -31.63 -77.90 19.98
CA SER A 962 -32.89 -77.65 19.28
C SER A 962 -34.02 -78.62 19.64
N SER A 963 -33.70 -79.80 20.17
CA SER A 963 -34.69 -80.80 20.57
C SER A 963 -35.34 -80.46 21.91
N THR A 964 -34.58 -79.83 22.82
CA THR A 964 -35.03 -79.42 24.15
C THR A 964 -35.24 -77.91 24.27
N ARG A 965 -34.88 -77.13 23.24
CA ARG A 965 -34.92 -75.66 23.20
C ARG A 965 -34.10 -75.00 24.29
N THR A 966 -33.00 -75.62 24.71
CA THR A 966 -32.24 -75.17 25.89
C THR A 966 -30.87 -74.61 25.51
N ILE A 967 -30.49 -73.48 26.10
CA ILE A 967 -29.12 -72.92 26.08
C ILE A 967 -28.43 -73.26 27.40
N SER A 968 -27.23 -73.82 27.36
CA SER A 968 -26.45 -74.17 28.55
C SER A 968 -24.94 -74.09 28.31
N GLY A 969 -24.14 -74.06 29.38
CA GLY A 969 -22.67 -74.06 29.29
C GLY A 969 -21.99 -73.07 30.23
N THR A 970 -20.71 -72.78 29.97
CA THR A 970 -19.91 -71.79 30.71
C THR A 970 -19.23 -70.86 29.71
N PRO A 971 -19.62 -69.58 29.62
CA PRO A 971 -19.09 -68.67 28.61
C PRO A 971 -17.61 -68.37 28.88
N THR A 972 -16.77 -68.58 27.87
CA THR A 972 -15.30 -68.44 27.95
C THR A 972 -14.76 -67.20 27.26
N MET A 973 -15.61 -66.37 26.68
CA MET A 973 -15.24 -65.11 26.03
C MET A 973 -16.21 -63.99 26.46
N VAL A 974 -15.67 -62.81 26.80
CA VAL A 974 -16.47 -61.61 27.09
C VAL A 974 -16.98 -61.06 25.77
N THR A 975 -18.26 -60.71 25.69
CA THR A 975 -18.82 -60.04 24.52
C THR A 975 -18.52 -58.54 24.62
N LEU A 976 -18.03 -57.92 23.56
CA LEU A 976 -17.75 -56.48 23.54
C LEU A 976 -19.04 -55.63 23.63
N SER A 977 -20.18 -56.19 23.22
CA SER A 977 -21.54 -55.66 23.37
C SER A 977 -22.56 -56.81 23.40
N PRO A 978 -23.83 -56.59 23.85
CA PRO A 978 -24.88 -57.60 23.77
C PRO A 978 -25.11 -58.07 22.32
N ILE A 979 -25.07 -59.39 22.08
CA ILE A 979 -25.27 -59.97 20.74
C ILE A 979 -26.74 -60.35 20.59
N SER A 980 -27.41 -59.87 19.52
CA SER A 980 -28.80 -60.23 19.20
C SER A 980 -28.90 -61.63 18.59
N TYR A 981 -29.82 -62.44 19.11
CA TYR A 981 -30.17 -63.77 18.64
C TYR A 981 -31.61 -63.79 18.14
N THR A 982 -31.82 -64.38 16.96
CA THR A 982 -33.15 -64.70 16.42
C THR A 982 -33.43 -66.18 16.64
N PHE A 983 -34.44 -66.46 17.44
CA PHE A 983 -34.97 -67.80 17.64
C PHE A 983 -36.22 -67.98 16.77
N MET A 984 -36.09 -68.82 15.74
CA MET A 984 -37.10 -68.97 14.70
C MET A 984 -37.77 -70.34 14.80
N ALA A 985 -39.10 -70.31 14.85
CA ALA A 985 -39.96 -71.46 14.64
C ALA A 985 -40.32 -71.54 13.15
N ILE A 986 -40.28 -72.74 12.58
CA ILE A 986 -40.63 -73.02 11.18
C ILE A 986 -41.59 -74.21 11.17
N ASP A 987 -42.78 -74.02 10.62
CA ASP A 987 -43.76 -75.09 10.47
C ASP A 987 -43.57 -75.89 9.17
N ALA A 988 -44.31 -76.99 9.00
CA ALA A 988 -44.17 -77.89 7.86
C ALA A 988 -44.59 -77.27 6.50
N SER A 989 -45.27 -76.12 6.49
CA SER A 989 -45.57 -75.36 5.27
C SER A 989 -44.50 -74.34 4.90
N GLY A 990 -43.50 -74.17 5.75
CA GLY A 990 -42.48 -73.13 5.62
C GLY A 990 -42.92 -71.78 6.20
N ALA A 991 -44.04 -71.71 6.92
CA ALA A 991 -44.40 -70.51 7.66
C ALA A 991 -43.47 -70.37 8.87
N THR A 992 -43.00 -69.15 9.11
CA THR A 992 -42.03 -68.86 10.16
C THR A 992 -42.56 -67.83 11.14
N ASP A 993 -42.16 -67.96 12.39
CA ASP A 993 -42.25 -66.89 13.37
C ASP A 993 -40.96 -66.83 14.18
N GLY A 994 -40.59 -65.64 14.64
CA GLY A 994 -39.30 -65.42 15.27
C GLY A 994 -39.42 -64.55 16.50
N LEU A 995 -38.69 -64.90 17.56
CA LEU A 995 -38.43 -64.01 18.69
C LEU A 995 -36.98 -63.59 18.70
N VAL A 996 -36.73 -62.35 19.12
CA VAL A 996 -35.39 -61.77 19.17
C VAL A 996 -35.08 -61.39 20.62
N PHE A 997 -33.90 -61.76 21.10
CA PHE A 997 -33.37 -61.42 22.41
C PHE A 997 -31.85 -61.31 22.33
N THR A 998 -31.21 -60.62 23.27
CA THR A 998 -29.77 -60.46 23.33
C THR A 998 -29.13 -61.33 24.39
N ILE A 999 -27.89 -61.75 24.16
CA ILE A 999 -27.02 -62.35 25.18
C ILE A 999 -25.76 -61.49 25.32
N GLU A 1000 -25.48 -61.05 26.53
CA GLU A 1000 -24.24 -60.37 26.91
C GLU A 1000 -23.42 -61.22 27.89
N VAL A 1001 -22.12 -61.40 27.62
CA VAL A 1001 -21.17 -61.96 28.58
C VAL A 1001 -20.28 -60.85 29.12
N PHE A 1002 -20.43 -60.48 30.40
CA PHE A 1002 -19.73 -59.36 31.02
C PHE A 1002 -18.64 -59.81 32.00
N SER A 1003 -17.62 -58.97 32.20
CA SER A 1003 -16.57 -59.16 33.21
C SER A 1003 -16.90 -58.37 34.48
N PRO A 1004 -16.93 -58.98 35.68
CA PRO A 1004 -17.17 -58.24 36.91
C PRO A 1004 -15.87 -57.61 37.42
N VAL A 1005 -15.56 -56.37 37.00
CA VAL A 1005 -14.53 -55.53 37.64
C VAL A 1005 -15.06 -54.11 37.82
N ALA A 1006 -14.93 -53.61 39.05
CA ALA A 1006 -15.34 -52.28 39.49
C ALA A 1006 -14.58 -51.16 38.76
N SER A 1007 -15.29 -50.09 38.45
CA SER A 1007 -14.78 -48.86 37.86
C SER A 1007 -13.80 -48.17 38.82
N GLU A 1008 -12.51 -48.17 38.50
CA GLU A 1008 -11.60 -47.11 38.96
C GLU A 1008 -11.79 -45.90 38.04
N GLN A 1009 -12.52 -44.93 38.55
CA GLN A 1009 -12.45 -43.55 38.08
C GLN A 1009 -11.12 -43.00 38.61
N GLU A 1010 -10.18 -42.65 37.74
CA GLU A 1010 -8.95 -41.97 38.17
C GLU A 1010 -9.34 -40.65 38.85
N GLU A 1011 -9.31 -40.63 40.18
CA GLU A 1011 -9.40 -39.39 40.94
C GLU A 1011 -8.15 -38.55 40.67
N LEU A 1012 -8.36 -37.29 40.32
CA LEU A 1012 -7.30 -36.28 40.25
C LEU A 1012 -6.56 -36.23 41.59
N PRO A 1013 -5.23 -36.12 41.60
CA PRO A 1013 -4.44 -36.20 42.83
C PRO A 1013 -4.76 -35.04 43.78
N GLU A 1014 -4.92 -35.29 45.09
CA GLU A 1014 -5.20 -34.24 46.09
C GLU A 1014 -4.16 -33.10 46.11
N SER A 1015 -2.95 -33.36 45.62
CA SER A 1015 -1.91 -32.36 45.39
C SER A 1015 -0.97 -32.76 44.25
N PHE A 1016 -0.40 -31.77 43.57
CA PHE A 1016 0.63 -31.95 42.53
C PHE A 1016 1.75 -30.93 42.76
N THR A 1017 2.97 -31.26 42.36
CA THR A 1017 4.14 -30.37 42.48
C THR A 1017 4.59 -29.93 41.09
N VAL A 1018 4.51 -28.63 40.80
CA VAL A 1018 5.00 -28.09 39.52
C VAL A 1018 6.51 -27.93 39.57
N GLN A 1019 7.27 -28.69 38.78
CA GLN A 1019 8.69 -28.42 38.56
C GLN A 1019 8.84 -27.27 37.55
N GLY A 1020 9.15 -26.06 38.02
CA GLY A 1020 9.46 -24.89 37.19
C GLY A 1020 9.06 -23.55 37.84
N ASN A 1021 9.71 -22.45 37.40
CA ASN A 1021 9.45 -21.07 37.86
C ASN A 1021 8.08 -20.55 37.39
N TYR A 1022 7.00 -20.89 38.08
CA TYR A 1022 5.66 -20.31 37.86
C TYR A 1022 5.30 -19.33 38.98
N PRO A 1023 5.86 -18.11 38.99
CA PRO A 1023 5.53 -17.12 40.02
C PRO A 1023 4.05 -16.77 39.97
N ASN A 1024 3.49 -16.37 41.12
CA ASN A 1024 2.12 -15.86 41.18
C ASN A 1024 1.93 -14.78 40.10
N PRO A 1025 1.02 -14.96 39.12
CA PRO A 1025 0.85 -14.01 38.04
C PRO A 1025 0.08 -12.74 38.46
N PHE A 1026 -0.47 -12.71 39.68
CA PHE A 1026 -1.16 -11.57 40.25
C PHE A 1026 -0.20 -10.63 40.99
N ARG A 1027 -0.29 -9.33 40.71
CA ARG A 1027 0.28 -8.23 41.51
C ARG A 1027 -0.86 -7.37 42.02
N GLU A 1028 -0.58 -6.45 42.96
CA GLU A 1028 -1.57 -5.49 43.52
C GLU A 1028 -2.32 -4.64 42.47
N SER A 1029 -1.91 -4.68 41.20
CA SER A 1029 -2.50 -3.93 40.09
C SER A 1029 -2.90 -4.77 38.88
N THR A 1030 -3.02 -6.10 39.01
CA THR A 1030 -3.43 -6.95 37.87
C THR A 1030 -4.85 -6.59 37.42
N ARG A 1031 -4.99 -6.17 36.15
CA ARG A 1031 -6.26 -5.74 35.56
C ARG A 1031 -6.60 -6.55 34.32
N LEU A 1032 -7.87 -6.94 34.24
CA LEU A 1032 -8.50 -7.48 33.05
C LEU A 1032 -9.25 -6.34 32.34
N VAL A 1033 -8.86 -6.06 31.10
CA VAL A 1033 -9.50 -5.06 30.25
C VAL A 1033 -10.47 -5.78 29.33
N VAL A 1034 -11.75 -5.44 29.41
CA VAL A 1034 -12.81 -6.08 28.60
C VAL A 1034 -13.47 -5.04 27.72
N ASP A 1035 -13.57 -5.34 26.43
CA ASP A 1035 -14.31 -4.57 25.44
C ASP A 1035 -15.55 -5.38 25.03
N LEU A 1036 -16.77 -4.88 25.25
CA LEU A 1036 -17.98 -5.57 24.81
C LEU A 1036 -18.71 -4.81 23.67
N PRO A 1037 -19.20 -5.54 22.65
CA PRO A 1037 -19.97 -4.97 21.53
C PRO A 1037 -21.43 -4.62 21.87
N TRP A 1038 -22.01 -5.17 22.96
CA TRP A 1038 -23.34 -4.81 23.47
C TRP A 1038 -23.31 -4.73 25.02
N PRO A 1039 -24.28 -4.04 25.65
CA PRO A 1039 -24.34 -3.98 27.11
C PRO A 1039 -24.64 -5.36 27.69
N ALA A 1040 -23.84 -5.82 28.65
CA ALA A 1040 -24.05 -7.11 29.31
C ALA A 1040 -23.43 -7.12 30.72
N THR A 1041 -23.97 -7.97 31.59
CA THR A 1041 -23.38 -8.26 32.90
C THR A 1041 -22.24 -9.27 32.73
N LEU A 1042 -21.03 -8.88 33.09
CA LEU A 1042 -19.85 -9.74 32.99
C LEU A 1042 -19.60 -10.48 34.31
N ASN A 1043 -19.51 -11.80 34.23
CA ASN A 1043 -19.04 -12.67 35.31
C ASN A 1043 -17.62 -13.15 35.03
N VAL A 1044 -16.70 -12.95 35.97
CA VAL A 1044 -15.33 -13.44 35.88
C VAL A 1044 -15.03 -14.39 37.03
N GLU A 1045 -14.50 -15.56 36.71
CA GLU A 1045 -14.07 -16.57 37.68
C GLU A 1045 -12.65 -17.01 37.35
N VAL A 1046 -11.81 -17.19 38.35
CA VAL A 1046 -10.44 -17.72 38.18
C VAL A 1046 -10.37 -19.09 38.85
N PHE A 1047 -9.76 -20.05 38.16
CA PHE A 1047 -9.56 -21.41 38.62
C PHE A 1047 -8.07 -21.74 38.69
N ASP A 1048 -7.70 -22.59 39.64
CA ASP A 1048 -6.43 -23.29 39.63
C ASP A 1048 -6.45 -24.45 38.61
N VAL A 1049 -5.30 -25.10 38.40
CA VAL A 1049 -5.20 -26.23 37.45
C VAL A 1049 -5.98 -27.47 37.85
N MET A 1050 -6.47 -27.55 39.09
CA MET A 1050 -7.34 -28.63 39.55
C MET A 1050 -8.82 -28.30 39.28
N GLY A 1051 -9.10 -27.19 38.61
CA GLY A 1051 -10.45 -26.72 38.34
C GLY A 1051 -11.16 -26.13 39.55
N ARG A 1052 -10.44 -25.85 40.65
CA ARG A 1052 -11.03 -25.21 41.84
C ARG A 1052 -11.07 -23.70 41.64
N ARG A 1053 -12.22 -23.09 41.93
CA ARG A 1053 -12.39 -21.63 41.84
C ARG A 1053 -11.64 -20.94 42.97
N VAL A 1054 -10.70 -20.05 42.62
CA VAL A 1054 -9.81 -19.35 43.55
C VAL A 1054 -10.05 -17.84 43.63
N LEU A 1055 -10.63 -17.21 42.60
CA LEU A 1055 -11.10 -15.81 42.65
C LEU A 1055 -12.43 -15.67 41.91
N SER A 1056 -13.30 -14.80 42.41
CA SER A 1056 -14.56 -14.43 41.77
C SER A 1056 -14.89 -12.98 42.12
N PRO A 1057 -14.38 -11.99 41.35
CA PRO A 1057 -14.77 -10.60 41.54
C PRO A 1057 -16.28 -10.42 41.31
N PRO A 1058 -16.88 -9.35 41.88
CA PRO A 1058 -18.29 -9.04 41.68
C PRO A 1058 -18.63 -8.90 40.18
N PRO A 1059 -19.85 -9.30 39.77
CA PRO A 1059 -20.31 -9.05 38.41
C PRO A 1059 -20.29 -7.55 38.09
N VAL A 1060 -19.88 -7.20 36.87
CA VAL A 1060 -19.80 -5.80 36.43
C VAL A 1060 -20.72 -5.59 35.23
N ASP A 1061 -21.64 -4.65 35.35
CA ASP A 1061 -22.48 -4.22 34.23
C ASP A 1061 -21.68 -3.29 33.31
N LEU A 1062 -21.52 -3.70 32.06
CA LEU A 1062 -20.74 -2.99 31.07
C LEU A 1062 -21.66 -2.36 30.02
N VAL A 1063 -21.31 -1.15 29.57
CA VAL A 1063 -21.99 -0.45 28.46
C VAL A 1063 -21.20 -0.68 27.18
N ALA A 1064 -21.91 -0.93 26.07
CA ALA A 1064 -21.29 -1.15 24.76
C ALA A 1064 -20.33 -0.03 24.36
N GLY A 1065 -19.16 -0.39 23.82
CA GLY A 1065 -18.19 0.56 23.27
C GLY A 1065 -17.21 1.20 24.26
N TRP A 1066 -17.22 0.80 25.54
CA TRP A 1066 -16.27 1.28 26.56
C TRP A 1066 -15.35 0.15 27.04
N SER A 1067 -14.03 0.40 27.08
CA SER A 1067 -13.07 -0.51 27.71
C SER A 1067 -13.16 -0.40 29.24
N GLN A 1068 -13.52 -1.48 29.93
CA GLN A 1068 -13.58 -1.48 31.39
C GLN A 1068 -12.44 -2.27 32.02
N ASN A 1069 -11.86 -1.72 33.09
CA ASN A 1069 -10.82 -2.37 33.88
C ASN A 1069 -11.43 -3.09 35.08
N ILE A 1070 -11.28 -4.40 35.13
CA ILE A 1070 -11.66 -5.23 36.28
C ILE A 1070 -10.39 -5.58 37.05
N LEU A 1071 -10.34 -5.20 38.31
CA LEU A 1071 -9.22 -5.52 39.20
C LEU A 1071 -9.32 -6.99 39.64
N LEU A 1072 -8.23 -7.73 39.46
CA LEU A 1072 -8.11 -9.11 39.93
C LEU A 1072 -7.12 -9.16 41.10
N GLU A 1073 -7.61 -9.05 42.33
CA GLU A 1073 -6.79 -9.11 43.54
C GLU A 1073 -6.42 -10.56 43.92
N GLY A 1074 -5.40 -11.09 43.26
CA GLY A 1074 -4.85 -12.42 43.55
C GLY A 1074 -3.47 -12.42 44.20
N SER A 1075 -3.00 -11.29 44.74
CA SER A 1075 -1.64 -11.15 45.30
C SER A 1075 -1.34 -12.13 46.46
N ALA A 1076 -2.37 -12.59 47.16
CA ALA A 1076 -2.28 -13.59 48.23
C ALA A 1076 -2.27 -15.05 47.74
N LEU A 1077 -2.51 -15.30 46.44
CA LEU A 1077 -2.50 -16.65 45.88
C LEU A 1077 -1.06 -17.20 45.79
N PRO A 1078 -0.87 -18.53 45.88
CA PRO A 1078 0.45 -19.11 45.71
C PRO A 1078 0.95 -19.00 44.26
N SER A 1079 2.26 -19.14 44.10
CA SER A 1079 2.88 -19.38 42.78
C SER A 1079 2.24 -20.59 42.11
N GLY A 1080 1.78 -20.43 40.86
CA GLY A 1080 1.04 -21.47 40.17
C GLY A 1080 0.47 -21.03 38.82
N LEU A 1081 -0.15 -21.97 38.13
CA LEU A 1081 -0.85 -21.75 36.87
C LEU A 1081 -2.34 -21.53 37.15
N TYR A 1082 -2.89 -20.46 36.58
CA TYR A 1082 -4.30 -20.09 36.75
C TYR A 1082 -4.96 -19.90 35.39
N VAL A 1083 -6.24 -20.25 35.30
CA VAL A 1083 -7.11 -19.96 34.15
C VAL A 1083 -8.25 -19.09 34.61
N TYR A 1084 -8.75 -18.23 33.74
CA TYR A 1084 -9.95 -17.44 34.02
C TYR A 1084 -11.04 -17.78 33.02
N ARG A 1085 -12.27 -17.81 33.51
CA ARG A 1085 -13.51 -17.95 32.76
C ARG A 1085 -14.23 -16.60 32.80
N ILE A 1086 -14.61 -16.11 31.63
CA ILE A 1086 -15.45 -14.93 31.48
C ILE A 1086 -16.76 -15.39 30.89
N GLN A 1087 -17.86 -14.93 31.46
CA GLN A 1087 -19.19 -15.16 30.94
C GLN A 1087 -19.94 -13.84 30.80
N ALA A 1088 -20.40 -13.55 29.58
CA ALA A 1088 -21.35 -12.49 29.28
C ALA A 1088 -22.60 -13.15 28.68
N GLU A 1089 -23.70 -13.16 29.43
CA GLU A 1089 -24.93 -13.88 29.06
C GLU A 1089 -24.66 -15.37 28.73
N SER A 1090 -24.96 -15.82 27.51
CA SER A 1090 -24.70 -17.19 27.03
C SER A 1090 -23.28 -17.40 26.51
N SER A 1091 -22.50 -16.34 26.32
CA SER A 1091 -21.14 -16.41 25.77
C SER A 1091 -20.13 -16.68 26.89
N VAL A 1092 -19.33 -17.74 26.74
CA VAL A 1092 -18.31 -18.14 27.73
C VAL A 1092 -16.96 -18.23 27.03
N GLY A 1093 -15.94 -17.59 27.62
CA GLY A 1093 -14.54 -17.70 27.21
C GLY A 1093 -13.67 -18.18 28.36
N ILE A 1094 -12.77 -19.14 28.10
CA ILE A 1094 -11.80 -19.64 29.10
C ILE A 1094 -10.40 -19.43 28.53
N ARG A 1095 -9.51 -18.79 29.31
CA ARG A 1095 -8.11 -18.57 28.90
C ARG A 1095 -7.15 -18.73 30.07
N ARG A 1096 -5.89 -19.07 29.74
CA ARG A 1096 -4.77 -19.05 30.69
C ARG A 1096 -4.43 -17.63 31.09
N LEU A 1097 -4.14 -17.42 32.37
CA LEU A 1097 -3.67 -16.14 32.89
C LEU A 1097 -2.16 -16.00 32.65
N ALA A 1098 -1.74 -15.04 31.81
CA ALA A 1098 -0.33 -14.81 31.47
C ALA A 1098 -0.03 -13.30 31.30
N GLY A 1099 0.70 -12.70 32.24
CA GLY A 1099 1.19 -11.31 32.13
C GLY A 1099 0.43 -10.26 32.97
N ARG A 1100 0.89 -9.00 32.89
CA ARG A 1100 0.42 -7.88 33.74
C ARG A 1100 -0.89 -7.22 33.27
N PHE A 1101 -1.19 -7.29 31.98
CA PHE A 1101 -2.37 -6.70 31.35
C PHE A 1101 -2.98 -7.74 30.43
N LEU A 1102 -4.26 -8.05 30.66
CA LEU A 1102 -5.01 -9.01 29.86
C LEU A 1102 -6.13 -8.24 29.17
N ARG A 1103 -6.11 -8.19 27.83
CA ARG A 1103 -7.18 -7.57 27.05
C ARG A 1103 -8.00 -8.67 26.39
N VAL A 1104 -9.31 -8.63 26.60
CA VAL A 1104 -10.29 -9.52 25.98
C VAL A 1104 -11.28 -8.66 25.22
N ARG A 1105 -11.43 -8.95 23.93
CA ARG A 1105 -12.49 -8.41 23.09
C ARG A 1105 -13.57 -9.46 22.92
#